data_AF-A0A970P774-F1
#
_entry.id   AF-A0A970P774-F1
#
_cell.length_a   1.000
_cell.length_b   1.000
_cell.length_c   1.000
_cell.angle_alpha   90.00
_cell.angle_beta   90.00
_cell.angle_gamma   90.00
#
_symmetry.space_group_name_H-M   'P 1'
#
loop_
_entity.id
_entity.type
_entity.pdbx_description
1 polymer ?
#
loop_
_entity_poly.entity_id
_entity_poly.type
_entity_poly.pdbx_seq_one_letter_code
_entity_poly.pdbx_strand_id
1 'polypeptide(L)'
;MRVTGRAIALVALLLATQLCAVEAAREQPPYWLAISVDGAELNAGPDATPATGEVALTVAPGQTVNLRAKVVGGRRAYMMWPDTYANVGPNTTILVHGFNEMEYQVQTEAFHGTGKWTVTEEKYTWSAGGQGAVSPVDPGGERVNWTAPTQPGTYQITVSGGVKFHFRREAPGGVFEDDEDSGTLSRTVRVVVRGDAPAQAMTQQQALQLIMSRFNNLGTGPTEGSYPTYVASAGFWNNVYSVFSDANTPYVCGGWQGTVLDMLDSMRNGTDTEKQVFQRYDYGPIHAYYGGHQAVVIYPKGTDWQQTGIVLDPWPNQQPETFTIANWKSRFWFGVAPSSVYKDQYPLTGASAYPAPRLKISQEHMAVLRRLPEQQRNQYLALTNVNDRNAFISNLPPGTTDTTAVAVHSPVQMLITDAQGRRVGWVDLSTWAYEIPGVDVDCFPESGGQHGMVVLLPQGNYDVQITGTGSGTFGFTQAVPPTVSANPLTHRLDVPIQPGQRLTCRLSPIAADAALIGPGGAAIPLEPIPTQAGTAAPGNTAVTATPATPTAEAGTTVGGGAAVAPPAPIDMTGVTITSPRDGDRIRGRVEVTGTGRPGALIVVSTEARAQEDDELLRDVPGSRHRIEDDGTWRVWVAAPTLPDNIAVPLYYTIKAKWITQQEESDEVQVKVFRAE
;
A
#
# COMPACT_ATOMS: atom_id res chain seq x y z
N MET A 1 22.86 115.76 58.85
CA MET A 1 23.80 115.06 59.75
C MET A 1 23.12 113.81 60.31
N ARG A 2 23.32 112.65 59.68
CA ARG A 2 22.74 111.38 60.12
C ARG A 2 23.67 110.22 59.78
N VAL A 3 23.99 109.47 60.84
CA VAL A 3 23.99 108.01 61.00
C VAL A 3 24.41 107.15 59.79
N THR A 4 25.47 106.35 59.96
CA THR A 4 25.50 104.92 59.55
C THR A 4 26.74 104.20 60.10
N GLY A 5 26.50 103.00 60.64
CA GLY A 5 27.33 101.81 60.44
C GLY A 5 28.50 101.57 61.39
N ARG A 6 28.36 100.56 62.26
CA ARG A 6 29.48 99.67 62.63
C ARG A 6 28.99 98.27 62.96
N ALA A 7 29.65 97.32 62.29
CA ALA A 7 29.55 95.88 62.46
C ALA A 7 30.39 95.40 63.65
N ILE A 8 29.89 94.41 64.38
CA ILE A 8 30.70 93.45 65.14
C ILE A 8 30.09 92.07 64.86
N ALA A 9 30.93 91.17 64.36
CA ALA A 9 30.62 89.79 64.03
C ALA A 9 30.50 88.95 65.31
N LEU A 10 29.43 88.17 65.42
CA LEU A 10 29.27 87.10 66.41
C LEU A 10 29.07 85.79 65.66
N VAL A 11 30.04 84.88 65.79
CA VAL A 11 29.98 83.51 65.27
C VAL A 11 29.06 82.71 66.19
N ALA A 12 27.87 82.36 65.69
CA ALA A 12 26.92 81.48 66.37
C ALA A 12 26.93 80.09 65.70
N LEU A 13 27.15 79.10 66.55
CA LEU A 13 27.21 77.66 66.32
C LEU A 13 25.89 77.14 65.69
N LEU A 14 25.97 76.67 64.44
CA LEU A 14 24.89 75.93 63.76
C LEU A 14 24.91 74.46 64.21
N LEU A 15 24.00 74.10 65.10
CA LEU A 15 23.59 72.71 65.35
C LEU A 15 22.52 72.34 64.30
N ALA A 16 22.97 71.80 63.18
CA ALA A 16 22.09 71.19 62.18
C ALA A 16 21.75 69.75 62.62
N THR A 17 20.54 69.55 63.13
CA THR A 17 19.92 68.24 63.25
C THR A 17 19.69 67.65 61.85
N GLN A 18 20.58 66.78 61.39
CA GLN A 18 20.30 65.85 60.30
C GLN A 18 19.28 64.81 60.82
N LEU A 19 18.00 65.08 60.62
CA LEU A 19 16.98 64.04 60.63
C LEU A 19 17.14 63.24 59.34
N CYS A 20 17.76 62.06 59.41
CA CYS A 20 17.69 61.09 58.31
C CYS A 20 16.22 60.81 58.04
N ALA A 21 15.75 61.11 56.82
CA ALA A 21 14.43 60.70 56.38
C ALA A 21 14.38 59.17 56.42
N VAL A 22 13.60 58.63 57.36
CA VAL A 22 13.22 57.22 57.34
C VAL A 22 12.31 57.08 56.12
N GLU A 23 12.82 56.53 55.02
CA GLU A 23 11.98 56.17 53.89
C GLU A 23 10.92 55.18 54.41
N ALA A 24 9.67 55.60 54.40
CA ALA A 24 8.58 54.75 54.83
C ALA A 24 8.54 53.52 53.91
N ALA A 25 8.56 52.33 54.49
CA ALA A 25 8.41 51.09 53.74
C ALA A 25 7.18 51.17 52.83
N ARG A 26 7.35 50.75 51.57
CA ARG A 26 6.22 50.72 50.62
C ARG A 26 5.16 49.75 51.16
N GLU A 27 3.90 50.08 50.90
CA GLU A 27 2.78 49.17 51.20
C GLU A 27 3.01 47.83 50.49
N GLN A 28 2.77 46.73 51.21
CA GLN A 28 2.94 45.39 50.65
C GLN A 28 1.90 45.18 49.56
N PRO A 29 2.31 44.76 48.35
CA PRO A 29 1.34 44.43 47.32
C PRO A 29 0.53 43.20 47.77
N PRO A 30 -0.75 43.06 47.35
CA PRO A 30 -1.56 41.88 47.68
C PRO A 30 -0.94 40.60 47.11
N TYR A 31 -1.43 39.41 47.48
CA TYR A 31 -0.97 38.19 46.82
C TYR A 31 -1.51 38.07 45.37
N TRP A 32 -0.70 37.60 44.41
CA TRP A 32 -1.12 37.23 43.06
C TRP A 32 -0.32 36.06 42.48
N LEU A 33 -0.80 35.47 41.37
CA LEU A 33 -0.09 34.42 40.64
C LEU A 33 0.71 35.03 39.47
N ALA A 34 2.04 34.94 39.52
CA ALA A 34 2.91 35.16 38.39
C ALA A 34 2.97 33.90 37.51
N ILE A 35 3.01 34.06 36.19
CA ILE A 35 3.11 32.97 35.23
C ILE A 35 4.23 33.28 34.24
N SER A 36 5.05 32.29 33.90
CA SER A 36 6.02 32.38 32.81
C SER A 36 5.91 31.19 31.85
N VAL A 37 6.42 31.38 30.64
CA VAL A 37 6.36 30.41 29.53
C VAL A 37 7.77 30.13 29.02
N ASP A 38 8.07 28.86 28.73
CA ASP A 38 9.30 28.36 28.12
C ASP A 38 10.59 28.86 28.82
N GLY A 39 10.56 28.90 30.15
CA GLY A 39 11.70 29.31 30.96
C GLY A 39 11.93 30.82 31.05
N ALA A 40 11.03 31.65 30.50
CA ALA A 40 11.05 33.09 30.74
C ALA A 40 11.03 33.40 32.24
N GLU A 41 11.65 34.52 32.62
CA GLU A 41 11.70 34.97 34.01
C GLU A 41 10.30 35.28 34.54
N LEU A 42 10.03 34.90 35.79
CA LEU A 42 8.76 35.23 36.44
C LEU A 42 8.72 36.73 36.71
N ASN A 43 7.64 37.40 36.30
CA ASN A 43 7.41 38.80 36.66
C ASN A 43 7.06 38.92 38.15
N ALA A 44 8.10 38.99 38.99
CA ALA A 44 8.03 38.96 40.45
C ALA A 44 8.92 40.04 41.11
N GLY A 45 9.35 41.05 40.34
CA GLY A 45 10.16 42.16 40.81
C GLY A 45 9.44 43.08 41.82
N PRO A 46 10.16 44.02 42.47
CA PRO A 46 9.58 44.94 43.46
C PRO A 46 8.60 45.96 42.85
N ASP A 47 8.65 46.17 41.53
CA ASP A 47 7.67 47.00 40.81
C ASP A 47 6.68 46.14 40.01
N ALA A 48 6.73 44.81 40.15
CA ALA A 48 5.77 43.92 39.51
C ALA A 48 4.39 44.10 40.15
N THR A 49 3.39 44.31 39.32
CA THR A 49 1.98 44.38 39.74
C THR A 49 1.23 43.19 39.17
N PRO A 50 0.09 42.80 39.78
CA PRO A 50 -0.79 41.81 39.17
C PRO A 50 -1.14 42.29 37.76
N ALA A 51 -0.67 41.56 36.74
CA ALA A 51 -0.93 41.97 35.38
C ALA A 51 -2.45 41.96 35.15
N THR A 52 -3.01 43.13 34.91
CA THR A 52 -4.42 43.33 34.56
C THR A 52 -4.72 42.97 33.12
N GLY A 53 -3.67 42.72 32.32
CA GLY A 53 -3.73 42.31 30.93
C GLY A 53 -3.74 40.79 30.75
N GLU A 54 -4.44 40.39 29.71
CA GLU A 54 -4.44 39.02 29.19
C GLU A 54 -3.05 38.65 28.68
N VAL A 55 -2.43 37.61 29.25
CA VAL A 55 -1.21 37.05 28.69
C VAL A 55 -1.62 36.25 27.46
N ALA A 56 -1.31 36.75 26.28
CA ALA A 56 -1.56 36.08 25.01
C ALA A 56 -0.28 35.36 24.56
N LEU A 57 -0.27 34.03 24.62
CA LEU A 57 0.78 33.21 24.04
C LEU A 57 0.36 32.78 22.63
N THR A 58 1.27 32.81 21.64
CA THR A 58 1.01 32.23 20.31
C THR A 58 1.83 30.96 20.13
N VAL A 59 1.18 29.85 19.77
CA VAL A 59 1.82 28.54 19.53
C VAL A 59 1.29 27.88 18.25
N ALA A 60 2.04 26.93 17.68
CA ALA A 60 1.57 26.11 16.56
C ALA A 60 0.65 24.96 17.03
N PRO A 61 -0.26 24.45 16.18
CA PRO A 61 -1.04 23.25 16.47
C PRO A 61 -0.15 22.06 16.89
N GLY A 62 -0.47 21.43 18.02
CA GLY A 62 0.33 20.30 18.57
C GLY A 62 1.65 20.68 19.24
N GLN A 63 2.04 21.95 19.29
CA GLN A 63 3.25 22.39 19.99
C GLN A 63 3.11 22.17 21.50
N THR A 64 4.18 21.72 22.14
CA THR A 64 4.26 21.64 23.61
C THR A 64 5.10 22.80 24.16
N VAL A 65 4.58 23.47 25.19
CA VAL A 65 5.25 24.57 25.90
C VAL A 65 5.34 24.27 27.39
N ASN A 66 6.38 24.80 28.05
CA ASN A 66 6.54 24.69 29.49
C ASN A 66 5.92 25.92 30.17
N LEU A 67 5.00 25.71 31.10
CA LEU A 67 4.37 26.77 31.88
C LEU A 67 4.84 26.67 33.32
N ARG A 68 5.11 27.82 33.95
CA ARG A 68 5.48 27.92 35.36
C ARG A 68 4.57 28.93 36.06
N ALA A 69 4.08 28.62 37.25
CA ALA A 69 3.33 29.54 38.09
C ALA A 69 4.00 29.73 39.45
N LYS A 70 3.88 30.93 40.03
CA LYS A 70 4.36 31.19 41.39
C LYS A 70 3.46 32.23 42.07
N VAL A 71 3.02 31.96 43.30
CA VAL A 71 2.39 32.99 44.16
C VAL A 71 3.46 34.02 44.49
N VAL A 72 3.14 35.29 44.39
CA VAL A 72 4.01 36.44 44.67
C VAL A 72 3.18 37.52 45.38
N GLY A 73 3.82 38.56 45.89
CA GLY A 73 3.14 39.56 46.73
C GLY A 73 3.04 39.15 48.20
N GLY A 74 2.29 39.93 48.99
CA GLY A 74 2.10 39.74 50.43
C GLY A 74 3.41 39.48 51.17
N ARG A 75 3.42 38.44 52.01
CA ARG A 75 4.62 38.00 52.73
C ARG A 75 5.78 37.64 51.81
N ARG A 76 5.52 37.10 50.62
CA ARG A 76 6.58 36.73 49.69
C ARG A 76 7.29 37.94 49.11
N ALA A 77 6.60 39.05 48.87
CA ALA A 77 7.26 40.30 48.48
C ALA A 77 8.21 40.79 49.57
N TYR A 78 7.77 40.72 50.84
CA TYR A 78 8.60 40.98 52.01
C TYR A 78 9.85 40.10 52.05
N MET A 79 9.69 38.79 51.78
CA MET A 79 10.79 37.83 51.77
C MET A 79 11.75 37.96 50.59
N MET A 80 11.28 38.41 49.43
CA MET A 80 12.12 38.54 48.24
C MET A 80 12.85 39.88 48.18
N TRP A 81 12.17 40.95 48.61
CA TRP A 81 12.63 42.33 48.48
C TRP A 81 12.56 43.05 49.84
N PRO A 82 13.29 42.55 50.86
CA PRO A 82 13.20 43.09 52.21
C PRO A 82 13.59 44.57 52.28
N ASP A 83 14.56 45.02 51.50
CA ASP A 83 14.95 46.44 51.46
C ASP A 83 13.82 47.36 50.98
N THR A 84 12.85 46.82 50.23
CA THR A 84 11.69 47.57 49.74
C THR A 84 10.50 47.53 50.71
N TYR A 85 10.25 46.37 51.32
CA TYR A 85 8.99 46.12 52.04
C TYR A 85 9.14 45.80 53.53
N ALA A 86 10.36 45.48 54.00
CA ALA A 86 10.57 44.97 55.36
C ALA A 86 10.92 46.02 56.41
N ASN A 87 11.02 47.30 56.03
CA ASN A 87 11.48 48.38 56.90
C ASN A 87 12.78 47.98 57.63
N VAL A 88 13.78 47.55 56.84
CA VAL A 88 15.07 47.08 57.36
C VAL A 88 15.83 48.26 57.96
N GLY A 89 15.78 48.38 59.28
CA GLY A 89 16.49 49.44 60.00
C GLY A 89 18.02 49.21 60.03
N PRO A 90 18.82 50.22 60.42
CA PRO A 90 20.30 50.15 60.39
C PRO A 90 20.90 49.05 61.29
N ASN A 91 20.12 48.54 62.23
CA ASN A 91 20.51 47.47 63.15
C ASN A 91 20.02 46.08 62.71
N THR A 92 19.46 45.95 61.50
CA THR A 92 18.95 44.70 60.94
C THR A 92 19.84 44.24 59.80
N THR A 93 20.29 42.99 59.85
CA THR A 93 21.05 42.34 58.78
C THR A 93 20.20 41.24 58.18
N ILE A 94 19.93 41.31 56.88
CA ILE A 94 19.31 40.22 56.13
C ILE A 94 20.38 39.17 55.83
N LEU A 95 20.16 37.95 56.32
CA LEU A 95 21.08 36.83 56.15
C LEU A 95 20.72 36.01 54.91
N VAL A 96 19.43 35.78 54.69
CA VAL A 96 18.89 35.03 53.54
C VAL A 96 17.60 35.71 53.08
N HIS A 97 17.36 35.75 51.77
CA HIS A 97 16.10 36.21 51.19
C HIS A 97 15.84 35.52 49.85
N GLY A 98 14.57 35.26 49.52
CA GLY A 98 14.18 34.53 48.31
C GLY A 98 12.73 34.02 48.34
N PHE A 99 12.38 33.19 47.35
CA PHE A 99 11.00 32.69 47.20
C PHE A 99 10.51 31.82 48.37
N ASN A 100 11.44 31.11 49.03
CA ASN A 100 11.11 30.06 49.98
C ASN A 100 11.47 30.40 51.43
N GLU A 101 12.40 31.32 51.66
CA GLU A 101 12.76 31.75 53.00
C GLU A 101 13.31 33.18 53.04
N MET A 102 13.20 33.79 54.22
CA MET A 102 13.92 34.99 54.59
C MET A 102 14.40 34.82 56.02
N GLU A 103 15.65 35.16 56.27
CA GLU A 103 16.25 35.12 57.60
C GLU A 103 16.96 36.44 57.87
N TYR A 104 16.76 37.00 59.06
CA TYR A 104 17.38 38.24 59.47
C TYR A 104 17.78 38.23 60.94
N GLN A 105 18.76 39.06 61.26
CA GLN A 105 19.23 39.28 62.62
C GLN A 105 19.09 40.76 62.96
N VAL A 106 18.64 41.06 64.17
CA VAL A 106 18.63 42.42 64.72
C VAL A 106 19.64 42.50 65.85
N GLN A 107 20.56 43.46 65.78
CA GLN A 107 21.60 43.64 66.78
C GLN A 107 21.73 45.12 67.16
N THR A 108 21.45 45.42 68.42
CA THR A 108 21.71 46.72 69.07
C THR A 108 22.57 46.49 70.31
N GLU A 109 22.97 47.57 71.00
CA GLU A 109 23.69 47.46 72.28
C GLU A 109 22.89 46.71 73.36
N ALA A 110 21.56 46.73 73.29
CA ALA A 110 20.67 46.17 74.32
C ALA A 110 19.81 44.98 73.83
N PHE A 111 19.87 44.64 72.54
CA PHE A 111 18.98 43.63 71.95
C PHE A 111 19.71 42.80 70.88
N HIS A 112 19.59 41.48 70.98
CA HIS A 112 20.00 40.54 69.95
C HIS A 112 18.85 39.56 69.68
N GLY A 113 18.43 39.44 68.43
CA GLY A 113 17.39 38.49 68.05
C GLY A 113 17.45 38.11 66.58
N THR A 114 16.83 36.99 66.24
CA THR A 114 16.72 36.48 64.88
C THR A 114 15.26 36.31 64.50
N GLY A 115 14.96 36.43 63.20
CA GLY A 115 13.64 36.16 62.65
C GLY A 115 13.78 35.39 61.35
N LYS A 116 12.95 34.37 61.17
CA LYS A 116 12.93 33.52 59.99
C LYS A 116 11.51 33.31 59.49
N TRP A 117 11.29 33.63 58.23
CA TRP A 117 10.11 33.22 57.46
C TRP A 117 10.48 32.05 56.56
N THR A 118 9.65 31.01 56.52
CA THR A 118 9.87 29.84 55.67
C THR A 118 8.55 29.37 55.05
N VAL A 119 8.58 29.02 53.77
CA VAL A 119 7.45 28.38 53.09
C VAL A 119 7.31 26.95 53.58
N THR A 120 6.17 26.62 54.16
CA THR A 120 5.88 25.28 54.69
C THR A 120 5.06 24.43 53.73
N GLU A 121 4.23 25.05 52.90
CA GLU A 121 3.44 24.38 51.88
C GLU A 121 3.24 25.31 50.67
N GLU A 122 3.39 24.77 49.47
CA GLU A 122 3.07 25.49 48.23
C GLU A 122 2.64 24.49 47.16
N LYS A 123 1.45 24.69 46.58
CA LYS A 123 0.85 23.76 45.61
C LYS A 123 0.09 24.50 44.53
N TYR A 124 0.09 23.91 43.34
CA TYR A 124 -0.58 24.42 42.14
C TYR A 124 -1.38 23.32 41.45
N THR A 125 -2.49 23.73 40.84
CA THR A 125 -3.33 22.87 39.99
C THR A 125 -3.58 23.61 38.69
N TRP A 126 -3.40 22.90 37.57
CA TRP A 126 -3.59 23.43 36.22
C TRP A 126 -4.77 22.74 35.55
N SER A 127 -5.61 23.52 34.86
CA SER A 127 -6.73 23.03 34.07
C SER A 127 -6.75 23.71 32.71
N ALA A 128 -6.83 22.91 31.66
CA ALA A 128 -7.01 23.39 30.29
C ALA A 128 -8.46 23.22 29.79
N GLY A 129 -9.43 22.96 30.68
CA GLY A 129 -10.85 22.83 30.32
C GLY A 129 -11.17 21.70 29.32
N GLY A 130 -10.32 20.66 29.26
CA GLY A 130 -10.42 19.58 28.27
C GLY A 130 -9.82 19.91 26.90
N GLN A 131 -9.20 21.08 26.73
CA GLN A 131 -8.60 21.53 25.47
C GLN A 131 -7.06 21.53 25.58
N GLY A 132 -6.45 20.48 25.03
CA GLY A 132 -5.00 20.24 25.10
C GLY A 132 -4.64 19.33 26.27
N ALA A 133 -3.40 18.84 26.27
CA ALA A 133 -2.90 17.92 27.30
C ALA A 133 -1.99 18.66 28.28
N VAL A 134 -2.30 18.59 29.58
CA VAL A 134 -1.44 19.13 30.66
C VAL A 134 -0.75 17.96 31.35
N SER A 135 0.57 18.06 31.52
CA SER A 135 1.36 17.07 32.26
C SER A 135 2.24 17.76 33.32
N PRO A 136 2.18 17.34 34.59
CA PRO A 136 3.00 17.93 35.65
C PRO A 136 4.48 17.62 35.44
N VAL A 137 5.33 18.62 35.69
CA VAL A 137 6.80 18.48 35.63
C VAL A 137 7.40 18.29 37.02
N ASP A 138 6.76 18.85 38.05
CA ASP A 138 7.17 18.69 39.44
C ASP A 138 5.99 18.31 40.36
N PRO A 139 6.26 17.74 41.54
CA PRO A 139 5.22 17.29 42.48
C PRO A 139 4.36 18.41 43.06
N GLY A 140 4.87 19.65 43.09
CA GLY A 140 4.13 20.82 43.59
C GLY A 140 3.21 21.43 42.54
N GLY A 141 3.31 20.99 41.28
CA GLY A 141 2.58 21.56 40.15
C GLY A 141 3.07 22.95 39.75
N GLU A 142 4.24 23.41 40.26
CA GLU A 142 4.78 24.73 39.94
C GLU A 142 4.99 24.86 38.42
N ARG A 143 5.37 23.75 37.77
CA ARG A 143 5.62 23.62 36.34
C ARG A 143 4.78 22.51 35.72
N VAL A 144 4.27 22.79 34.53
CA VAL A 144 3.57 21.83 33.67
C VAL A 144 4.06 21.95 32.24
N ASN A 145 4.00 20.86 31.49
CA ASN A 145 4.04 20.90 30.03
C ASN A 145 2.60 20.90 29.52
N TRP A 146 2.27 21.86 28.65
CA TRP A 146 0.98 21.90 27.96
C TRP A 146 1.18 21.71 26.46
N THR A 147 0.49 20.72 25.90
CA THR A 147 0.45 20.44 24.46
C THR A 147 -0.81 21.04 23.85
N ALA A 148 -0.62 21.97 22.91
CA ALA A 148 -1.69 22.66 22.21
C ALA A 148 -2.57 21.70 21.39
N PRO A 149 -3.89 21.94 21.31
CA PRO A 149 -4.75 21.22 20.38
C PRO A 149 -4.27 21.34 18.93
N THR A 150 -4.63 20.36 18.10
CA THR A 150 -4.34 20.37 16.66
C THR A 150 -5.23 21.32 15.87
N GLN A 151 -6.32 21.80 16.47
CA GLN A 151 -7.21 22.79 15.85
C GLN A 151 -6.75 24.21 16.19
N PRO A 152 -6.57 25.11 15.22
CA PRO A 152 -6.33 26.53 15.48
C PRO A 152 -7.49 27.14 16.28
N GLY A 153 -7.18 28.05 17.19
CA GLY A 153 -8.19 28.61 18.08
C GLY A 153 -7.60 29.37 19.26
N THR A 154 -8.47 29.92 20.10
CA THR A 154 -8.07 30.54 21.37
C THR A 154 -8.49 29.63 22.52
N TYR A 155 -7.53 29.26 23.35
CA TYR A 155 -7.68 28.32 24.45
C TYR A 155 -7.42 29.00 25.78
N GLN A 156 -8.02 28.50 26.85
CA GLN A 156 -7.85 29.04 28.20
C GLN A 156 -7.18 27.99 29.08
N ILE A 157 -6.13 28.42 29.78
CA ILE A 157 -5.44 27.60 30.79
C ILE A 157 -5.57 28.33 32.11
N THR A 158 -6.19 27.69 33.09
CA THR A 158 -6.35 28.21 34.45
C THR A 158 -5.38 27.51 35.36
N VAL A 159 -4.62 28.30 36.12
CA VAL A 159 -3.83 27.83 37.25
C VAL A 159 -4.45 28.33 38.55
N SER A 160 -4.54 27.46 39.54
CA SER A 160 -4.92 27.82 40.90
C SER A 160 -3.85 27.32 41.87
N GLY A 161 -3.51 28.11 42.88
CA GLY A 161 -2.48 27.74 43.84
C GLY A 161 -2.51 28.61 45.09
N GLY A 162 -1.75 28.20 46.09
CA GLY A 162 -1.62 28.89 47.38
C GLY A 162 -0.30 28.55 48.05
N VAL A 163 0.10 29.40 48.99
CA VAL A 163 1.34 29.25 49.76
C VAL A 163 1.08 29.55 51.23
N LYS A 164 1.70 28.74 52.10
CA LYS A 164 1.72 28.93 53.55
C LYS A 164 3.13 29.25 54.01
N PHE A 165 3.22 30.18 54.95
CA PHE A 165 4.45 30.63 55.56
C PHE A 165 4.41 30.38 57.06
N HIS A 166 5.56 30.03 57.62
CA HIS A 166 5.79 29.96 59.05
C HIS A 166 6.84 31.00 59.43
N PHE A 167 6.53 31.80 60.44
CA PHE A 167 7.44 32.75 61.07
C PHE A 167 7.91 32.23 62.40
N ARG A 168 9.20 32.37 62.66
CA ARG A 168 9.81 32.10 63.96
C ARG A 168 10.79 33.20 64.31
N ARG A 169 10.62 33.80 65.47
CA ARG A 169 11.51 34.83 66.02
C ARG A 169 12.08 34.39 67.35
N GLU A 170 13.40 34.46 67.49
CA GLU A 170 14.09 34.27 68.76
C GLU A 170 14.61 35.62 69.26
N ALA A 171 14.25 35.98 70.48
CA ALA A 171 14.68 37.23 71.13
C ALA A 171 14.93 36.97 72.62
N PRO A 172 15.54 37.91 73.39
CA PRO A 172 15.77 37.71 74.81
C PRO A 172 14.49 37.49 75.62
N GLY A 173 13.34 37.93 75.08
CA GLY A 173 12.00 37.69 75.64
C GLY A 173 11.37 36.33 75.30
N GLY A 174 12.07 35.45 74.58
CA GLY A 174 11.60 34.11 74.20
C GLY A 174 11.39 33.91 72.70
N VAL A 175 10.84 32.75 72.34
CA VAL A 175 10.50 32.37 70.97
C VAL A 175 9.05 32.80 70.67
N PHE A 176 8.83 33.43 69.52
CA PHE A 176 7.51 33.73 68.98
C PHE A 176 7.36 33.05 67.63
N GLU A 177 6.20 32.42 67.40
CA GLU A 177 5.87 31.73 66.16
C GLU A 177 4.50 32.16 65.65
N ASP A 178 4.35 32.27 64.33
CA ASP A 178 3.11 32.67 63.66
C ASP A 178 3.03 32.02 62.27
N ASP A 179 1.82 31.81 61.75
CA ASP A 179 1.59 31.22 60.43
C ASP A 179 0.75 32.17 59.55
N GLU A 180 1.09 32.25 58.27
CA GLU A 180 0.38 33.09 57.30
C GLU A 180 0.01 32.27 56.04
N ASP A 181 -1.19 32.49 55.49
CA ASP A 181 -1.70 31.79 54.29
C ASP A 181 -2.12 32.81 53.24
N SER A 182 -1.70 32.62 51.99
CA SER A 182 -2.12 33.47 50.87
C SER A 182 -3.59 33.30 50.48
N GLY A 183 -4.24 32.25 50.97
CA GLY A 183 -5.46 31.70 50.41
C GLY A 183 -5.22 31.05 49.03
N THR A 184 -6.31 30.58 48.42
CA THR A 184 -6.26 30.08 47.04
C THR A 184 -6.41 31.24 46.06
N LEU A 185 -5.41 31.41 45.21
CA LEU A 185 -5.43 32.32 44.08
C LEU A 185 -5.76 31.56 42.80
N SER A 186 -6.36 32.23 41.84
CA SER A 186 -6.60 31.67 40.50
C SER A 186 -6.31 32.68 39.41
N ARG A 187 -5.71 32.21 38.31
CA ARG A 187 -5.38 33.04 37.15
C ARG A 187 -5.56 32.25 35.86
N THR A 188 -6.20 32.87 34.87
CA THR A 188 -6.40 32.30 33.53
C THR A 188 -5.51 33.00 32.51
N VAL A 189 -4.89 32.21 31.63
CA VAL A 189 -4.07 32.65 30.49
C VAL A 189 -4.79 32.28 29.20
N ARG A 190 -4.78 33.16 28.20
CA ARG A 190 -5.26 32.84 26.84
C ARG A 190 -4.10 32.43 25.95
N VAL A 191 -4.24 31.30 25.28
CA VAL A 191 -3.27 30.80 24.31
C VAL A 191 -3.92 30.76 22.93
N VAL A 192 -3.34 31.48 21.98
CA VAL A 192 -3.76 31.52 20.59
C VAL A 192 -2.95 30.49 19.81
N VAL A 193 -3.60 29.46 19.31
CA VAL A 193 -2.99 28.46 18.42
C VAL A 193 -3.15 28.96 16.99
N ARG A 194 -2.04 29.29 16.32
CA ARG A 194 -2.00 29.76 14.92
C ARG A 194 -1.21 28.80 14.04
N GLY A 195 -1.75 28.52 12.86
CA GLY A 195 -1.15 27.65 11.86
C GLY A 195 -2.25 26.95 11.05
N ASP A 196 -1.89 26.37 9.92
CA ASP A 196 -2.81 25.48 9.22
C ASP A 196 -3.07 24.27 10.11
N ALA A 197 -4.34 23.89 10.28
CA ALA A 197 -4.66 22.61 10.90
C ALA A 197 -3.89 21.53 10.13
N PRO A 198 -3.26 20.55 10.81
CA PRO A 198 -2.62 19.45 10.10
C PRO A 198 -3.68 18.85 9.17
N ALA A 199 -3.35 18.75 7.88
CA ALA A 199 -4.26 18.25 6.86
C ALA A 199 -4.89 16.96 7.40
N GLN A 200 -6.22 16.95 7.48
CA GLN A 200 -6.94 15.81 8.06
C GLN A 200 -6.47 14.55 7.33
N ALA A 201 -5.98 13.57 8.09
CA ALA A 201 -5.41 12.37 7.51
C ALA A 201 -6.43 11.71 6.58
N MET A 202 -6.05 11.48 5.33
CA MET A 202 -6.91 10.87 4.33
C MET A 202 -7.45 9.52 4.85
N THR A 203 -8.77 9.37 4.80
CA THR A 203 -9.44 8.10 5.10
C THR A 203 -9.16 7.09 3.98
N GLN A 204 -9.29 5.79 4.29
CA GLN A 204 -9.10 4.74 3.30
C GLN A 204 -10.08 4.88 2.12
N GLN A 205 -11.33 5.26 2.36
CA GLN A 205 -12.32 5.46 1.30
C GLN A 205 -11.97 6.63 0.39
N GLN A 206 -11.50 7.75 0.95
CA GLN A 206 -11.02 8.90 0.16
C GLN A 206 -9.80 8.52 -0.70
N ALA A 207 -8.87 7.73 -0.15
CA ALA A 207 -7.71 7.23 -0.90
C ALA A 207 -8.15 6.36 -2.09
N LEU A 208 -9.07 5.42 -1.88
CA LEU A 208 -9.62 4.59 -2.96
C LEU A 208 -10.33 5.42 -4.02
N GLN A 209 -11.16 6.38 -3.61
CA GLN A 209 -11.86 7.28 -4.54
C GLN A 209 -10.87 8.07 -5.42
N LEU A 210 -9.75 8.53 -4.84
CA LEU A 210 -8.72 9.24 -5.60
C LEU A 210 -8.02 8.33 -6.62
N ILE A 211 -7.70 7.07 -6.24
CA ILE A 211 -7.17 6.08 -7.19
C ILE A 211 -8.16 5.83 -8.32
N MET A 212 -9.43 5.56 -7.99
CA MET A 212 -10.47 5.27 -8.99
C MET A 212 -10.71 6.46 -9.93
N SER A 213 -10.66 7.70 -9.41
CA SER A 213 -10.78 8.89 -10.23
C SER A 213 -9.64 8.99 -11.26
N ARG A 214 -8.39 8.71 -10.85
CA ARG A 214 -7.25 8.69 -11.77
C ARG A 214 -7.35 7.56 -12.78
N PHE A 215 -7.76 6.37 -12.33
CA PHE A 215 -7.92 5.19 -13.17
C PHE A 215 -8.98 5.40 -14.26
N ASN A 216 -10.15 5.94 -13.89
CA ASN A 216 -11.23 6.23 -14.82
C ASN A 216 -10.87 7.33 -15.84
N ASN A 217 -9.85 8.15 -15.53
CA ASN A 217 -9.34 9.20 -16.42
C ASN A 217 -8.25 8.73 -17.38
N LEU A 218 -7.85 7.44 -17.36
CA LEU A 218 -6.88 6.90 -18.33
C LEU A 218 -7.40 6.90 -19.78
N GLY A 219 -8.70 7.13 -19.97
CA GLY A 219 -9.35 7.15 -21.29
C GLY A 219 -9.70 5.75 -21.78
N THR A 220 -10.00 5.65 -23.07
CA THR A 220 -10.29 4.38 -23.74
C THR A 220 -9.22 4.11 -24.78
N GLY A 221 -8.87 2.84 -24.99
CA GLY A 221 -8.07 2.41 -26.12
C GLY A 221 -8.92 2.34 -27.40
N PRO A 222 -8.29 2.03 -28.55
CA PRO A 222 -9.00 1.87 -29.80
C PRO A 222 -10.01 0.71 -29.68
N THR A 223 -11.28 1.06 -29.76
CA THR A 223 -12.41 0.14 -29.98
C THR A 223 -12.58 -0.01 -31.48
N GLU A 224 -11.69 -0.78 -32.10
CA GLU A 224 -11.48 -0.76 -33.54
C GLU A 224 -12.81 -1.03 -34.32
N GLY A 225 -13.24 -0.04 -35.12
CA GLY A 225 -14.62 0.11 -35.61
C GLY A 225 -15.03 -0.74 -36.82
N SER A 226 -14.47 -1.94 -36.99
CA SER A 226 -14.85 -2.80 -38.13
C SER A 226 -14.89 -4.31 -37.83
N TYR A 227 -14.56 -4.74 -36.61
CA TYR A 227 -14.59 -6.16 -36.28
C TYR A 227 -15.92 -6.52 -35.66
N PRO A 228 -16.45 -7.71 -35.95
CA PRO A 228 -17.56 -8.26 -35.20
C PRO A 228 -17.13 -8.45 -33.74
N THR A 229 -17.37 -7.44 -32.90
CA THR A 229 -17.11 -7.44 -31.46
C THR A 229 -17.92 -8.49 -30.70
N TYR A 230 -18.87 -9.16 -31.38
CA TYR A 230 -19.56 -10.32 -30.86
C TYR A 230 -18.68 -11.58 -30.80
N VAL A 231 -17.51 -11.58 -31.47
CA VAL A 231 -16.60 -12.75 -31.49
C VAL A 231 -15.47 -12.60 -30.48
N ALA A 232 -14.85 -11.42 -30.36
CA ALA A 232 -13.74 -11.18 -29.44
C ALA A 232 -13.72 -9.75 -28.90
N SER A 233 -13.11 -9.55 -27.73
CA SER A 233 -13.00 -8.24 -27.09
C SER A 233 -12.00 -7.33 -27.83
N ALA A 234 -12.11 -6.02 -27.65
CA ALA A 234 -11.18 -5.07 -28.29
C ALA A 234 -9.72 -5.29 -27.84
N GLY A 235 -9.50 -5.70 -26.58
CA GLY A 235 -8.17 -6.07 -26.10
C GLY A 235 -7.55 -7.27 -26.81
N PHE A 236 -8.37 -8.28 -27.11
CA PHE A 236 -7.93 -9.43 -27.89
C PHE A 236 -7.39 -9.00 -29.26
N TRP A 237 -8.15 -8.17 -30.00
CA TRP A 237 -7.72 -7.73 -31.33
C TRP A 237 -6.45 -6.89 -31.27
N ASN A 238 -6.33 -6.02 -30.26
CA ASN A 238 -5.09 -5.27 -30.06
C ASN A 238 -3.87 -6.18 -29.82
N ASN A 239 -4.01 -7.30 -29.10
CA ASN A 239 -2.94 -8.28 -28.96
C ASN A 239 -2.58 -8.89 -30.33
N VAL A 240 -3.57 -9.31 -31.12
CA VAL A 240 -3.33 -9.87 -32.46
C VAL A 240 -2.68 -8.84 -33.40
N TYR A 241 -3.14 -7.60 -33.41
CA TYR A 241 -2.59 -6.53 -34.25
C TYR A 241 -1.20 -6.08 -33.82
N SER A 242 -0.87 -6.15 -32.53
CA SER A 242 0.47 -5.82 -32.03
C SER A 242 1.58 -6.69 -32.63
N VAL A 243 1.22 -7.84 -33.22
CA VAL A 243 2.15 -8.71 -33.95
C VAL A 243 2.60 -8.09 -35.28
N PHE A 244 1.84 -7.12 -35.83
CA PHE A 244 2.13 -6.45 -37.10
C PHE A 244 2.43 -4.96 -36.96
N SER A 245 2.00 -4.35 -35.86
CA SER A 245 1.98 -2.91 -35.71
C SER A 245 2.31 -2.51 -34.28
N ASP A 246 3.41 -1.77 -34.15
CA ASP A 246 3.79 -1.17 -32.87
C ASP A 246 2.74 -0.15 -32.37
N ALA A 247 1.85 0.32 -33.25
CA ALA A 247 0.77 1.24 -32.86
C ALA A 247 -0.23 0.59 -31.88
N ASN A 248 -0.34 -0.74 -31.88
CA ASN A 248 -1.22 -1.47 -30.97
C ASN A 248 -0.52 -1.89 -29.67
N THR A 249 0.81 -1.82 -29.61
CA THR A 249 1.62 -2.19 -28.43
C THR A 249 1.19 -1.49 -27.13
N PRO A 250 0.79 -0.21 -27.11
CA PRO A 250 0.31 0.43 -25.87
C PRO A 250 -1.00 -0.17 -25.34
N TYR A 251 -1.78 -0.82 -26.20
CA TYR A 251 -3.16 -1.26 -25.95
C TYR A 251 -3.29 -2.76 -25.66
N VAL A 252 -2.17 -3.50 -25.65
CA VAL A 252 -2.13 -4.90 -25.21
C VAL A 252 -2.18 -5.00 -23.68
N CYS A 253 -2.44 -6.18 -23.14
CA CYS A 253 -2.63 -6.40 -21.69
C CYS A 253 -1.48 -5.81 -20.85
N GLY A 254 -0.23 -6.14 -21.18
CA GLY A 254 0.90 -5.58 -20.46
C GLY A 254 1.25 -4.13 -20.83
N GLY A 255 0.76 -3.62 -21.97
CA GLY A 255 0.81 -2.18 -22.28
C GLY A 255 -0.06 -1.40 -21.30
N TRP A 256 -1.30 -1.86 -21.09
CA TRP A 256 -2.21 -1.35 -20.08
C TRP A 256 -1.69 -1.53 -18.65
N GLN A 257 -1.10 -2.69 -18.31
CA GLN A 257 -0.43 -2.87 -17.01
C GLN A 257 0.62 -1.77 -16.77
N GLY A 258 1.48 -1.52 -17.77
CA GLY A 258 2.47 -0.44 -17.71
C GLY A 258 1.84 0.94 -17.51
N THR A 259 0.79 1.27 -18.26
CA THR A 259 0.06 2.54 -18.15
C THR A 259 -0.56 2.74 -16.76
N VAL A 260 -1.15 1.69 -16.18
CA VAL A 260 -1.74 1.74 -14.83
C VAL A 260 -0.65 1.85 -13.75
N LEU A 261 0.48 1.15 -13.91
CA LEU A 261 1.62 1.31 -13.01
C LEU A 261 2.19 2.73 -13.06
N ASP A 262 2.40 3.28 -14.25
CA ASP A 262 2.89 4.66 -14.44
C ASP A 262 1.96 5.67 -13.74
N MET A 263 0.64 5.46 -13.85
CA MET A 263 -0.36 6.28 -13.16
C MET A 263 -0.16 6.20 -11.63
N LEU A 264 -0.09 5.01 -11.05
CA LEU A 264 0.07 4.83 -9.61
C LEU A 264 1.43 5.34 -9.11
N ASP A 265 2.51 5.09 -9.86
CA ASP A 265 3.84 5.61 -9.56
C ASP A 265 3.86 7.15 -9.62
N SER A 266 3.13 7.78 -10.55
CA SER A 266 2.99 9.24 -10.60
C SER A 266 2.25 9.80 -9.39
N MET A 267 1.22 9.11 -8.90
CA MET A 267 0.52 9.51 -7.68
C MET A 267 1.42 9.33 -6.46
N ARG A 268 2.16 8.21 -6.37
CA ARG A 268 3.07 7.93 -5.25
C ARG A 268 4.17 8.98 -5.13
N ASN A 269 4.61 9.54 -6.25
CA ASN A 269 5.63 10.57 -6.32
C ASN A 269 5.05 11.99 -6.49
N GLY A 270 3.72 12.14 -6.42
CA GLY A 270 2.99 13.36 -6.75
C GLY A 270 2.87 14.35 -5.60
N THR A 271 1.71 14.98 -5.51
CA THR A 271 1.37 15.95 -4.45
C THR A 271 1.31 15.28 -3.07
N ASP A 272 1.38 16.07 -1.99
CA ASP A 272 1.27 15.53 -0.63
C ASP A 272 -0.06 14.81 -0.38
N THR A 273 -1.14 15.29 -1.01
CA THR A 273 -2.44 14.61 -1.01
C THR A 273 -2.37 13.24 -1.67
N GLU A 274 -1.72 13.13 -2.84
CA GLU A 274 -1.57 11.83 -3.54
C GLU A 274 -0.64 10.88 -2.78
N LYS A 275 0.42 11.40 -2.14
CA LYS A 275 1.30 10.60 -1.27
C LYS A 275 0.56 9.98 -0.09
N GLN A 276 -0.45 10.67 0.47
CA GLN A 276 -1.27 10.11 1.55
C GLN A 276 -2.05 8.86 1.13
N VAL A 277 -2.36 8.68 -0.15
CA VAL A 277 -3.01 7.47 -0.68
C VAL A 277 -2.20 6.22 -0.34
N PHE A 278 -0.88 6.27 -0.52
CA PHE A 278 0.03 5.13 -0.32
C PHE A 278 0.50 4.95 1.12
N GLN A 279 -0.05 5.74 2.05
CA GLN A 279 -0.09 5.41 3.47
C GLN A 279 -1.21 4.42 3.79
N ARG A 280 -2.19 4.25 2.88
CA ARG A 280 -3.39 3.42 3.07
C ARG A 280 -3.46 2.22 2.12
N TYR A 281 -2.92 2.35 0.92
CA TYR A 281 -2.94 1.30 -0.11
C TYR A 281 -1.54 0.95 -0.57
N ASP A 282 -1.36 -0.34 -0.88
CA ASP A 282 -0.27 -0.83 -1.71
C ASP A 282 -0.79 -1.27 -3.08
N TYR A 283 0.13 -1.41 -4.03
CA TYR A 283 -0.17 -1.84 -5.39
C TYR A 283 0.99 -2.61 -6.01
N GLY A 284 0.67 -3.43 -7.00
CA GLY A 284 1.68 -4.08 -7.82
C GLY A 284 1.11 -4.80 -9.03
N PRO A 285 1.98 -5.18 -9.97
CA PRO A 285 1.58 -5.89 -11.17
C PRO A 285 1.36 -7.37 -10.89
N ILE A 286 0.25 -7.90 -11.41
CA ILE A 286 -0.10 -9.32 -11.36
C ILE A 286 -0.26 -9.87 -12.78
N HIS A 287 -0.17 -11.18 -12.91
CA HIS A 287 -0.49 -11.87 -14.14
C HIS A 287 -1.31 -13.13 -13.90
N ALA A 288 -1.92 -13.63 -14.96
CA ALA A 288 -2.39 -15.01 -15.02
C ALA A 288 -1.19 -15.93 -15.35
N TYR A 289 -1.20 -17.18 -14.86
CA TYR A 289 -0.10 -18.12 -15.16
C TYR A 289 0.05 -18.37 -16.67
N TYR A 290 1.19 -18.90 -17.11
CA TYR A 290 1.51 -19.13 -18.53
C TYR A 290 1.62 -17.86 -19.40
N GLY A 291 1.73 -16.69 -18.76
CA GLY A 291 1.92 -15.40 -19.42
C GLY A 291 0.62 -14.69 -19.82
N GLY A 292 -0.52 -15.38 -19.74
CA GLY A 292 -1.69 -15.06 -20.55
C GLY A 292 -2.26 -13.66 -20.43
N HIS A 293 -2.40 -13.14 -19.21
CA HIS A 293 -2.97 -11.81 -19.03
C HIS A 293 -2.27 -11.03 -17.91
N GLN A 294 -2.15 -9.73 -18.08
CA GLN A 294 -1.41 -8.83 -17.20
C GLN A 294 -2.31 -7.68 -16.72
N ALA A 295 -2.29 -7.41 -15.42
CA ALA A 295 -3.07 -6.33 -14.81
C ALA A 295 -2.35 -5.75 -13.58
N VAL A 296 -2.94 -4.76 -12.94
CA VAL A 296 -2.42 -4.20 -11.69
C VAL A 296 -3.42 -4.45 -10.58
N VAL A 297 -2.96 -4.80 -9.38
CA VAL A 297 -3.81 -4.88 -8.18
C VAL A 297 -3.49 -3.73 -7.25
N ILE A 298 -4.52 -3.15 -6.64
CA ILE A 298 -4.41 -2.29 -5.45
C ILE A 298 -5.04 -3.01 -4.26
N TYR A 299 -4.49 -2.83 -3.06
CA TYR A 299 -4.98 -3.50 -1.86
C TYR A 299 -4.64 -2.69 -0.60
N PRO A 300 -5.41 -2.79 0.49
CA PRO A 300 -5.11 -2.09 1.72
C PRO A 300 -3.71 -2.44 2.25
N LYS A 301 -2.96 -1.42 2.66
CA LYS A 301 -1.59 -1.58 3.16
C LYS A 301 -1.55 -2.52 4.36
N GLY A 302 -0.59 -3.46 4.34
CA GLY A 302 -0.44 -4.50 5.37
C GLY A 302 -1.42 -5.67 5.25
N THR A 303 -2.14 -5.79 4.13
CA THR A 303 -2.98 -6.97 3.82
C THR A 303 -2.41 -7.76 2.65
N ASP A 304 -2.97 -8.94 2.38
CA ASP A 304 -2.63 -9.76 1.21
C ASP A 304 -3.51 -9.39 0.01
N TRP A 305 -2.87 -9.02 -1.10
CA TRP A 305 -3.55 -8.71 -2.35
C TRP A 305 -4.49 -9.81 -2.81
N GLN A 306 -4.20 -11.09 -2.53
CA GLN A 306 -5.06 -12.21 -2.94
C GLN A 306 -6.41 -12.22 -2.22
N GLN A 307 -6.50 -11.57 -1.06
CA GLN A 307 -7.69 -11.58 -0.22
C GLN A 307 -8.48 -10.28 -0.36
N THR A 308 -7.79 -9.14 -0.42
CA THR A 308 -8.39 -7.80 -0.32
C THR A 308 -8.22 -6.96 -1.58
N GLY A 309 -7.58 -7.51 -2.61
CA GLY A 309 -7.22 -6.79 -3.82
C GLY A 309 -8.39 -6.39 -4.70
N ILE A 310 -8.24 -5.24 -5.35
CA ILE A 310 -9.04 -4.79 -6.47
C ILE A 310 -8.11 -4.75 -7.68
N VAL A 311 -8.42 -5.56 -8.69
CA VAL A 311 -7.69 -5.57 -9.96
C VAL A 311 -8.15 -4.39 -10.80
N LEU A 312 -7.19 -3.62 -11.31
CA LEU A 312 -7.34 -2.54 -12.26
C LEU A 312 -6.91 -3.08 -13.63
N ASP A 313 -7.86 -3.33 -14.51
CA ASP A 313 -7.59 -3.96 -15.82
C ASP A 313 -8.39 -3.29 -16.95
N PRO A 314 -7.79 -2.31 -17.65
CA PRO A 314 -8.47 -1.66 -18.77
C PRO A 314 -8.52 -2.48 -20.06
N TRP A 315 -7.74 -3.56 -20.15
CA TRP A 315 -7.44 -4.20 -21.43
C TRP A 315 -8.64 -4.87 -22.12
N PRO A 316 -9.50 -5.65 -21.44
CA PRO A 316 -10.49 -6.49 -22.10
C PRO A 316 -11.35 -5.70 -23.09
N ASN A 317 -11.93 -4.62 -22.61
CA ASN A 317 -12.83 -3.76 -23.37
C ASN A 317 -12.19 -2.41 -23.74
N GLN A 318 -10.87 -2.28 -23.56
CA GLN A 318 -10.12 -1.06 -23.84
C GLN A 318 -10.69 0.16 -23.10
N GLN A 319 -11.11 -0.03 -21.85
CA GLN A 319 -11.67 1.00 -20.98
C GLN A 319 -11.41 0.62 -19.51
N PRO A 320 -11.33 1.58 -18.58
CA PRO A 320 -11.06 1.29 -17.17
C PRO A 320 -12.10 0.34 -16.58
N GLU A 321 -11.68 -0.87 -16.22
CA GLU A 321 -12.51 -1.87 -15.57
C GLU A 321 -11.83 -2.37 -14.30
N THR A 322 -12.66 -2.78 -13.33
CA THR A 322 -12.16 -3.33 -12.07
C THR A 322 -12.76 -4.69 -11.79
N PHE A 323 -11.97 -5.55 -11.14
CA PHE A 323 -12.39 -6.90 -10.77
C PHE A 323 -12.01 -7.18 -9.32
N THR A 324 -12.86 -7.91 -8.61
CA THR A 324 -12.44 -8.56 -7.36
C THR A 324 -11.45 -9.67 -7.68
N ILE A 325 -10.60 -10.06 -6.73
CA ILE A 325 -9.70 -11.21 -6.94
C ILE A 325 -10.47 -12.50 -7.24
N ALA A 326 -11.63 -12.71 -6.60
CA ALA A 326 -12.47 -13.88 -6.88
C ALA A 326 -12.92 -13.91 -8.35
N ASN A 327 -13.44 -12.79 -8.86
CA ASN A 327 -13.86 -12.67 -10.26
C ASN A 327 -12.67 -12.80 -11.22
N TRP A 328 -11.51 -12.28 -10.82
CA TRP A 328 -10.28 -12.40 -11.59
C TRP A 328 -9.79 -13.85 -11.66
N LYS A 329 -9.75 -14.57 -10.53
CA LYS A 329 -9.39 -15.98 -10.44
C LYS A 329 -10.36 -16.88 -11.20
N SER A 330 -11.66 -16.56 -11.20
CA SER A 330 -12.64 -17.32 -12.00
C SER A 330 -12.44 -17.11 -13.50
N ARG A 331 -12.02 -15.90 -13.90
CA ARG A 331 -11.70 -15.56 -15.29
C ARG A 331 -10.45 -16.27 -15.78
N PHE A 332 -9.41 -16.29 -14.93
CA PHE A 332 -8.14 -16.94 -15.20
C PHE A 332 -8.04 -18.21 -14.37
N TRP A 333 -8.90 -19.16 -14.70
CA TRP A 333 -9.08 -20.42 -13.97
C TRP A 333 -7.82 -21.29 -13.91
N PHE A 334 -6.77 -21.00 -14.70
CA PHE A 334 -5.46 -21.65 -14.63
C PHE A 334 -4.55 -21.03 -13.57
N GLY A 335 -4.94 -19.92 -12.94
CA GLY A 335 -4.37 -19.28 -11.74
C GLY A 335 -3.70 -17.93 -11.99
N VAL A 336 -3.37 -17.24 -10.91
CA VAL A 336 -2.87 -15.87 -10.91
C VAL A 336 -1.69 -15.73 -9.95
N ALA A 337 -0.73 -14.87 -10.28
CA ALA A 337 0.48 -14.66 -9.51
C ALA A 337 1.02 -13.23 -9.67
N PRO A 338 1.97 -12.81 -8.81
CA PRO A 338 2.81 -11.64 -9.07
C PRO A 338 3.42 -11.65 -10.48
N SER A 339 3.46 -10.49 -11.14
CA SER A 339 4.09 -10.39 -12.46
C SER A 339 5.58 -10.72 -12.38
N SER A 340 6.00 -11.75 -13.11
CA SER A 340 7.40 -12.15 -13.22
C SER A 340 8.26 -11.12 -13.97
N VAL A 341 7.65 -10.24 -14.76
CA VAL A 341 8.37 -9.17 -15.48
C VAL A 341 8.82 -8.05 -14.55
N TYR A 342 8.05 -7.81 -13.49
CA TYR A 342 8.33 -6.79 -12.47
C TYR A 342 8.76 -7.41 -11.14
N LYS A 343 9.36 -8.60 -11.20
CA LYS A 343 9.84 -9.34 -10.03
C LYS A 343 10.70 -8.42 -9.14
N ASP A 344 10.37 -8.41 -7.85
CA ASP A 344 11.04 -7.63 -6.80
C ASP A 344 11.00 -6.09 -6.97
N GLN A 345 10.07 -5.56 -7.78
CA GLN A 345 9.92 -4.11 -7.96
C GLN A 345 8.74 -3.51 -7.18
N TYR A 346 7.77 -4.33 -6.77
CA TYR A 346 6.58 -3.90 -6.06
C TYR A 346 6.31 -4.83 -4.87
N PRO A 347 5.90 -4.29 -3.70
CA PRO A 347 5.47 -5.10 -2.58
C PRO A 347 4.09 -5.68 -2.94
N LEU A 348 4.00 -7.00 -3.07
CA LEU A 348 2.71 -7.70 -3.20
C LEU A 348 2.32 -8.43 -1.92
N THR A 349 3.17 -8.43 -0.88
CA THR A 349 2.91 -9.07 0.41
C THR A 349 3.07 -8.11 1.58
N GLY A 350 2.82 -6.81 1.38
CA GLY A 350 2.85 -5.80 2.45
C GLY A 350 4.24 -5.44 2.96
N ALA A 351 5.25 -5.32 2.09
CA ALA A 351 6.59 -4.89 2.51
C ALA A 351 6.59 -3.45 3.06
N SER A 352 7.56 -3.13 3.91
CA SER A 352 7.65 -1.83 4.60
C SER A 352 7.93 -0.64 3.67
N ALA A 353 8.52 -0.90 2.50
CA ALA A 353 8.83 0.12 1.50
C ALA A 353 8.73 -0.44 0.08
N TYR A 354 8.44 0.44 -0.89
CA TYR A 354 8.65 0.12 -2.30
C TYR A 354 10.15 0.10 -2.57
N PRO A 355 10.66 -0.93 -3.27
CA PRO A 355 12.00 -0.91 -3.83
C PRO A 355 12.20 0.38 -4.63
N ALA A 356 13.43 0.92 -4.65
CA ALA A 356 13.75 2.01 -5.57
C ALA A 356 13.35 1.57 -6.98
N PRO A 357 12.57 2.37 -7.73
CA PRO A 357 12.09 1.96 -9.04
C PRO A 357 13.30 1.63 -9.90
N ARG A 358 13.40 0.37 -10.34
CA ARG A 358 14.37 0.00 -11.36
C ARG A 358 14.03 0.81 -12.61
N LEU A 359 15.02 1.00 -13.48
CA LEU A 359 14.80 1.70 -14.75
C LEU A 359 13.49 1.24 -15.40
N LYS A 360 12.70 2.21 -15.86
CA LYS A 360 11.49 1.94 -16.62
C LYS A 360 11.82 1.02 -17.80
N ILE A 361 11.09 -0.09 -17.91
CA ILE A 361 11.17 -0.94 -19.09
C ILE A 361 10.31 -0.25 -20.15
N SER A 362 10.88 0.09 -21.31
CA SER A 362 10.11 0.64 -22.41
C SER A 362 9.09 -0.39 -22.90
N GLN A 363 7.95 0.07 -23.43
CA GLN A 363 6.92 -0.84 -23.97
C GLN A 363 7.47 -1.74 -25.09
N GLU A 364 8.37 -1.19 -25.93
CA GLU A 364 9.08 -1.93 -26.96
C GLU A 364 9.88 -3.10 -26.37
N HIS A 365 10.64 -2.86 -25.29
CA HIS A 365 11.42 -3.92 -24.67
C HIS A 365 10.52 -4.93 -23.97
N MET A 366 9.40 -4.51 -23.37
CA MET A 366 8.45 -5.41 -22.72
C MET A 366 7.91 -6.49 -23.68
N ALA A 367 7.60 -6.12 -24.93
CA ALA A 367 7.13 -7.08 -25.93
C ALA A 367 8.16 -8.18 -26.20
N VAL A 368 9.45 -7.81 -26.27
CA VAL A 368 10.56 -8.73 -26.49
C VAL A 368 10.85 -9.58 -25.24
N LEU A 369 10.93 -8.95 -24.06
CA LEU A 369 11.32 -9.61 -22.81
C LEU A 369 10.39 -10.75 -22.43
N ARG A 370 9.08 -10.63 -22.68
CA ARG A 370 8.11 -11.71 -22.40
C ARG A 370 8.50 -13.04 -23.06
N ARG A 371 9.18 -12.97 -24.21
CA ARG A 371 9.50 -14.11 -25.06
C ARG A 371 10.86 -14.71 -24.74
N LEU A 372 11.71 -13.97 -24.02
CA LEU A 372 13.02 -14.45 -23.65
C LEU A 372 12.93 -15.51 -22.55
N PRO A 373 13.82 -16.52 -22.56
CA PRO A 373 14.05 -17.38 -21.41
C PRO A 373 14.25 -16.57 -20.12
N GLU A 374 13.84 -17.12 -18.99
CA GLU A 374 13.93 -16.44 -17.69
C GLU A 374 15.34 -15.91 -17.39
N GLN A 375 16.37 -16.70 -17.70
CA GLN A 375 17.77 -16.29 -17.55
C GLN A 375 18.09 -14.98 -18.29
N GLN A 376 17.63 -14.84 -19.54
CA GLN A 376 17.84 -13.64 -20.34
C GLN A 376 17.02 -12.45 -19.82
N ARG A 377 15.79 -12.69 -19.35
CA ARG A 377 15.02 -11.64 -18.65
C ARG A 377 15.74 -11.14 -17.41
N ASN A 378 16.28 -12.05 -16.60
CA ASN A 378 17.02 -11.70 -15.39
C ASN A 378 18.30 -10.92 -15.73
N GLN A 379 19.00 -11.29 -16.81
CA GLN A 379 20.13 -10.52 -17.33
C GLN A 379 19.71 -9.09 -17.69
N TYR A 380 18.63 -8.92 -18.44
CA TYR A 380 18.10 -7.59 -18.78
C TYR A 380 17.70 -6.79 -17.53
N LEU A 381 17.00 -7.42 -16.58
CA LEU A 381 16.53 -6.76 -15.36
C LEU A 381 17.67 -6.33 -14.43
N ALA A 382 18.84 -6.98 -14.53
CA ALA A 382 20.05 -6.59 -13.83
C ALA A 382 20.75 -5.36 -14.44
N LEU A 383 20.39 -4.96 -15.68
CA LEU A 383 20.96 -3.78 -16.33
C LEU A 383 20.40 -2.49 -15.71
N THR A 384 21.31 -1.59 -15.35
CA THR A 384 21.03 -0.37 -14.56
C THR A 384 21.07 0.92 -15.36
N ASN A 385 21.40 0.87 -16.67
CA ASN A 385 21.30 2.02 -17.58
C ASN A 385 20.50 1.67 -18.86
N VAL A 386 19.90 2.69 -19.49
CA VAL A 386 19.03 2.52 -20.68
C VAL A 386 19.82 2.06 -21.91
N ASN A 387 21.06 2.50 -22.07
CA ASN A 387 21.87 2.16 -23.24
C ASN A 387 22.18 0.67 -23.29
N ASP A 388 22.56 0.06 -22.16
CA ASP A 388 22.81 -1.38 -22.07
C ASP A 388 21.54 -2.19 -22.32
N ARG A 389 20.39 -1.70 -21.86
CA ARG A 389 19.09 -2.32 -22.13
C ARG A 389 18.74 -2.28 -23.62
N ASN A 390 18.97 -1.15 -24.28
CA ASN A 390 18.76 -1.03 -25.72
C ASN A 390 19.72 -1.96 -26.47
N ALA A 391 21.01 -1.97 -26.09
CA ALA A 391 22.01 -2.85 -26.67
C ALA A 391 21.68 -4.34 -26.46
N PHE A 392 21.18 -4.72 -25.28
CA PHE A 392 20.72 -6.08 -25.01
C PHE A 392 19.63 -6.50 -26.00
N ILE A 393 18.61 -5.65 -26.20
CA ILE A 393 17.52 -5.95 -27.13
C ILE A 393 18.01 -5.97 -28.58
N SER A 394 18.79 -4.99 -29.02
CA SER A 394 19.35 -4.93 -30.38
C SER A 394 20.26 -6.11 -30.73
N ASN A 395 20.87 -6.76 -29.73
CA ASN A 395 21.75 -7.92 -29.92
C ASN A 395 21.00 -9.27 -29.91
N LEU A 396 19.68 -9.27 -29.68
CA LEU A 396 18.89 -10.49 -29.80
C LEU A 396 18.80 -10.92 -31.27
N PRO A 397 18.82 -12.24 -31.57
CA PRO A 397 18.63 -12.72 -32.93
C PRO A 397 17.30 -12.22 -33.53
N PRO A 398 17.23 -11.87 -34.83
CA PRO A 398 16.00 -11.37 -35.46
C PRO A 398 14.77 -12.28 -35.29
N GLY A 399 14.95 -13.60 -35.28
CA GLY A 399 13.85 -14.55 -35.05
C GLY A 399 13.30 -14.57 -33.62
N THR A 400 13.89 -13.79 -32.70
CA THR A 400 13.44 -13.67 -31.30
C THR A 400 12.40 -12.54 -31.12
N THR A 401 12.27 -11.66 -32.11
CA THR A 401 11.31 -10.54 -32.10
C THR A 401 10.06 -10.82 -32.92
N ASP A 402 10.12 -11.76 -33.86
CA ASP A 402 9.00 -12.12 -34.72
C ASP A 402 8.04 -13.10 -34.03
N THR A 403 6.74 -12.87 -34.17
CA THR A 403 5.70 -13.62 -33.45
C THR A 403 4.68 -14.18 -34.41
N THR A 404 4.30 -15.44 -34.22
CA THR A 404 3.11 -16.02 -34.83
C THR A 404 1.99 -16.02 -33.80
N ALA A 405 0.80 -15.52 -34.13
CA ALA A 405 -0.37 -15.67 -33.27
C ALA A 405 -1.38 -16.63 -33.91
N VAL A 406 -2.05 -17.40 -33.07
CA VAL A 406 -3.23 -18.16 -33.46
C VAL A 406 -4.28 -18.05 -32.37
N ALA A 407 -5.53 -17.92 -32.77
CA ALA A 407 -6.65 -17.82 -31.86
C ALA A 407 -7.83 -18.69 -32.29
N VAL A 408 -8.52 -19.22 -31.30
CA VAL A 408 -9.78 -19.96 -31.47
C VAL A 408 -10.82 -19.48 -30.47
N HIS A 409 -12.08 -19.55 -30.88
CA HIS A 409 -13.24 -19.33 -30.01
C HIS A 409 -13.88 -20.67 -29.62
N SER A 410 -14.61 -20.72 -28.51
CA SER A 410 -15.38 -21.92 -28.18
C SER A 410 -16.44 -22.23 -29.25
N PRO A 411 -16.93 -23.48 -29.37
CA PRO A 411 -16.76 -24.62 -28.46
C PRO A 411 -15.67 -25.59 -28.93
N VAL A 412 -14.42 -25.12 -29.04
CA VAL A 412 -13.28 -25.95 -29.43
C VAL A 412 -12.13 -25.85 -28.43
N GLN A 413 -11.29 -26.87 -28.48
CA GLN A 413 -9.96 -26.90 -27.91
C GLN A 413 -8.92 -26.81 -29.01
N MET A 414 -7.79 -26.19 -28.72
CA MET A 414 -6.66 -26.12 -29.65
C MET A 414 -5.41 -26.71 -29.01
N LEU A 415 -4.66 -27.48 -29.81
CA LEU A 415 -3.35 -28.02 -29.49
C LEU A 415 -2.39 -27.64 -30.62
N ILE A 416 -1.24 -27.09 -30.27
CA ILE A 416 -0.23 -26.66 -31.23
C ILE A 416 1.02 -27.50 -30.97
N THR A 417 1.61 -28.04 -32.01
CA THR A 417 2.83 -28.86 -31.95
C THR A 417 3.91 -28.23 -32.82
N ASP A 418 5.11 -28.05 -32.30
CA ASP A 418 6.24 -27.56 -33.09
C ASP A 418 7.00 -28.67 -33.83
N ALA A 419 7.98 -28.29 -34.64
CA ALA A 419 8.80 -29.23 -35.42
C ALA A 419 9.63 -30.20 -34.55
N GLN A 420 9.79 -29.94 -33.25
CA GLN A 420 10.46 -30.83 -32.29
C GLN A 420 9.47 -31.75 -31.55
N GLY A 421 8.17 -31.65 -31.85
CA GLY A 421 7.13 -32.43 -31.19
C GLY A 421 6.70 -31.87 -29.83
N ARG A 422 7.16 -30.67 -29.44
CA ARG A 422 6.74 -30.00 -28.21
C ARG A 422 5.37 -29.37 -28.42
N ARG A 423 4.53 -29.37 -27.39
CA ARG A 423 3.12 -29.01 -27.48
C ARG A 423 2.73 -27.83 -26.60
N VAL A 424 1.72 -27.08 -27.02
CA VAL A 424 1.03 -26.08 -26.18
C VAL A 424 -0.48 -26.12 -26.46
N GLY A 425 -1.29 -26.05 -25.40
CA GLY A 425 -2.75 -26.10 -25.49
C GLY A 425 -3.36 -27.39 -24.92
N TRP A 426 -4.61 -27.65 -25.28
CA TRP A 426 -5.40 -28.77 -24.76
C TRP A 426 -5.13 -30.07 -25.51
N VAL A 427 -4.51 -31.04 -24.84
CA VAL A 427 -4.33 -32.40 -25.38
C VAL A 427 -5.68 -33.15 -25.39
N ASP A 428 -6.51 -32.89 -24.38
CA ASP A 428 -7.87 -33.40 -24.23
C ASP A 428 -8.69 -32.46 -23.32
N LEU A 429 -9.92 -32.84 -22.95
CA LEU A 429 -10.81 -32.06 -22.06
C LEU A 429 -10.22 -31.71 -20.69
N SER A 430 -9.13 -32.37 -20.32
CA SER A 430 -8.63 -32.42 -18.96
C SER A 430 -7.12 -32.19 -18.89
N THR A 431 -6.40 -32.44 -19.98
CA THR A 431 -4.94 -32.29 -20.06
C THR A 431 -4.55 -31.03 -20.80
N TRP A 432 -3.77 -30.17 -20.14
CA TRP A 432 -3.07 -29.05 -20.75
C TRP A 432 -1.57 -29.37 -20.97
N ALA A 433 -1.01 -28.96 -22.11
CA ALA A 433 0.41 -29.01 -22.41
C ALA A 433 1.00 -27.60 -22.50
N TYR A 434 2.23 -27.41 -22.02
CA TYR A 434 2.98 -26.15 -22.08
C TYR A 434 4.49 -26.44 -22.20
N GLU A 435 4.89 -26.93 -23.36
CA GLU A 435 6.22 -27.49 -23.62
C GLU A 435 7.05 -26.62 -24.59
N ILE A 436 6.41 -25.71 -25.33
CA ILE A 436 7.06 -24.81 -26.30
C ILE A 436 7.67 -23.61 -25.56
N PRO A 437 9.01 -23.39 -25.58
CA PRO A 437 9.64 -22.25 -24.93
C PRO A 437 9.26 -20.92 -25.59
N GLY A 438 9.06 -19.87 -24.78
CA GLY A 438 8.78 -18.52 -25.28
C GLY A 438 7.35 -18.31 -25.78
N VAL A 439 6.46 -19.29 -25.60
CA VAL A 439 5.04 -19.17 -25.91
C VAL A 439 4.32 -18.32 -24.86
N ASP A 440 3.37 -17.50 -25.29
CA ASP A 440 2.41 -16.80 -24.42
C ASP A 440 1.01 -17.33 -24.72
N VAL A 441 0.26 -17.72 -23.69
CA VAL A 441 -1.08 -18.29 -23.87
C VAL A 441 -2.09 -17.53 -23.05
N ASP A 442 -3.02 -16.89 -23.72
CA ASP A 442 -4.14 -16.21 -23.09
C ASP A 442 -5.42 -17.02 -23.31
N CYS A 443 -6.17 -17.27 -22.23
CA CYS A 443 -7.53 -17.79 -22.33
C CYS A 443 -8.47 -16.75 -21.76
N PHE A 444 -9.48 -16.38 -22.54
CA PHE A 444 -10.42 -15.33 -22.17
C PHE A 444 -11.83 -15.92 -22.07
N PRO A 445 -12.63 -15.46 -21.10
CA PRO A 445 -14.00 -15.93 -20.94
C PRO A 445 -14.84 -15.46 -22.12
N GLU A 446 -15.73 -16.33 -22.56
CA GLU A 446 -16.78 -16.04 -23.53
C GLU A 446 -18.15 -16.16 -22.85
N SER A 447 -19.21 -15.82 -23.59
CA SER A 447 -20.57 -15.96 -23.08
C SER A 447 -20.87 -17.43 -22.74
N GLY A 448 -21.68 -17.65 -21.69
CA GLY A 448 -22.09 -19.00 -21.29
C GLY A 448 -21.00 -19.83 -20.59
N GLY A 449 -19.94 -19.21 -20.06
CA GLY A 449 -18.88 -19.90 -19.31
C GLY A 449 -17.87 -20.66 -20.17
N GLN A 450 -17.93 -20.45 -21.48
CA GLN A 450 -16.96 -20.94 -22.44
C GLN A 450 -15.68 -20.08 -22.44
N HIS A 451 -14.63 -20.55 -23.11
CA HIS A 451 -13.35 -19.83 -23.16
C HIS A 451 -12.79 -19.84 -24.58
N GLY A 452 -12.36 -18.68 -25.06
CA GLY A 452 -11.49 -18.57 -26.22
C GLY A 452 -10.03 -18.71 -25.81
N MET A 453 -9.15 -18.93 -26.79
CA MET A 453 -7.72 -19.09 -26.55
C MET A 453 -6.91 -18.37 -27.62
N VAL A 454 -5.88 -17.64 -27.19
CA VAL A 454 -4.84 -17.04 -28.03
C VAL A 454 -3.51 -17.66 -27.66
N VAL A 455 -2.71 -17.98 -28.66
CA VAL A 455 -1.34 -18.41 -28.46
C VAL A 455 -0.42 -17.55 -29.30
N LEU A 456 0.50 -16.84 -28.64
CA LEU A 456 1.62 -16.15 -29.27
C LEU A 456 2.84 -17.06 -29.23
N LEU A 457 3.36 -17.41 -30.39
CA LEU A 457 4.45 -18.34 -30.59
C LEU A 457 5.67 -17.58 -31.11
N PRO A 458 6.89 -18.02 -30.77
CA PRO A 458 8.08 -17.64 -31.53
C PRO A 458 7.89 -17.95 -33.02
N GLN A 459 8.62 -17.27 -33.89
CA GLN A 459 8.59 -17.62 -35.31
C GLN A 459 9.04 -19.08 -35.53
N GLY A 460 8.25 -19.86 -36.27
CA GLY A 460 8.51 -21.28 -36.46
C GLY A 460 7.50 -21.98 -37.35
N ASN A 461 7.63 -23.31 -37.45
CA ASN A 461 6.65 -24.15 -38.12
C ASN A 461 5.86 -24.91 -37.05
N TYR A 462 4.53 -24.84 -37.15
CA TYR A 462 3.63 -25.45 -36.18
C TYR A 462 2.48 -26.18 -36.86
N ASP A 463 2.10 -27.32 -36.29
CA ASP A 463 0.87 -28.03 -36.60
C ASP A 463 -0.16 -27.68 -35.54
N VAL A 464 -1.28 -27.09 -35.97
CA VAL A 464 -2.42 -26.72 -35.13
C VAL A 464 -3.50 -27.77 -35.30
N GLN A 465 -3.97 -28.34 -34.21
CA GLN A 465 -5.13 -29.22 -34.16
C GLN A 465 -6.24 -28.55 -33.34
N ILE A 466 -7.44 -28.50 -33.91
CA ILE A 466 -8.64 -27.95 -33.29
C ILE A 466 -9.63 -29.09 -33.10
N THR A 467 -10.13 -29.28 -31.89
CA THR A 467 -11.05 -30.36 -31.54
C THR A 467 -12.33 -29.80 -30.94
N GLY A 468 -13.49 -30.16 -31.50
CA GLY A 468 -14.78 -29.72 -30.96
C GLY A 468 -15.04 -30.31 -29.57
N THR A 469 -15.36 -29.47 -28.59
CA THR A 469 -15.84 -29.89 -27.27
C THR A 469 -17.37 -29.90 -27.19
N GLY A 470 -18.01 -29.15 -28.07
CA GLY A 470 -19.46 -29.07 -28.22
C GLY A 470 -19.88 -29.03 -29.69
N SER A 471 -21.19 -29.00 -29.90
CA SER A 471 -21.77 -28.69 -31.23
C SER A 471 -21.93 -27.19 -31.37
N GLY A 472 -21.66 -26.64 -32.54
CA GLY A 472 -21.87 -25.22 -32.81
C GLY A 472 -21.01 -24.71 -33.96
N THR A 473 -20.66 -23.43 -33.89
CA THR A 473 -19.67 -22.81 -34.76
C THR A 473 -18.55 -22.21 -33.94
N PHE A 474 -17.36 -22.08 -34.53
CA PHE A 474 -16.23 -21.39 -33.91
C PHE A 474 -15.53 -20.46 -34.91
N GLY A 475 -14.77 -19.50 -34.38
CA GLY A 475 -13.87 -18.65 -35.15
C GLY A 475 -12.43 -19.10 -35.02
N PHE A 476 -11.67 -18.99 -36.12
CA PHE A 476 -10.22 -19.23 -36.17
C PHE A 476 -9.53 -18.00 -36.76
N THR A 477 -8.46 -17.54 -36.11
CA THR A 477 -7.65 -16.42 -36.59
C THR A 477 -6.17 -16.80 -36.53
N GLN A 478 -5.39 -16.46 -37.55
CA GLN A 478 -3.94 -16.62 -37.53
C GLN A 478 -3.21 -15.38 -38.03
N ALA A 479 -2.06 -15.11 -37.41
CA ALA A 479 -1.14 -14.05 -37.74
C ALA A 479 0.26 -14.65 -37.87
N VAL A 480 0.88 -14.60 -39.05
CA VAL A 480 2.19 -15.27 -39.26
C VAL A 480 3.25 -14.32 -39.87
N PRO A 481 3.66 -13.23 -39.20
CA PRO A 481 4.79 -12.42 -39.66
C PRO A 481 6.16 -12.91 -39.18
N PRO A 482 7.23 -12.51 -39.87
CA PRO A 482 7.26 -12.06 -41.25
C PRO A 482 6.89 -13.23 -42.17
N THR A 483 6.16 -12.94 -43.24
CA THR A 483 5.76 -13.94 -44.24
C THR A 483 5.95 -13.39 -45.64
N VAL A 484 6.13 -14.30 -46.60
CA VAL A 484 6.05 -14.02 -48.03
C VAL A 484 4.61 -13.77 -48.51
N SER A 485 3.60 -14.06 -47.68
CA SER A 485 2.19 -13.83 -48.01
C SER A 485 1.85 -12.34 -48.03
N ALA A 486 1.03 -11.93 -49.00
CA ALA A 486 0.43 -10.60 -49.03
C ALA A 486 -0.61 -10.39 -47.91
N ASN A 487 -1.05 -11.47 -47.27
CA ASN A 487 -2.08 -11.48 -46.22
C ASN A 487 -1.54 -12.20 -44.96
N PRO A 488 -0.75 -11.51 -44.11
CA PRO A 488 -0.16 -12.10 -42.91
C PRO A 488 -1.17 -12.44 -41.82
N LEU A 489 -2.33 -11.78 -41.85
CA LEU A 489 -3.44 -11.93 -40.92
C LEU A 489 -4.65 -12.46 -41.68
N THR A 490 -5.15 -13.61 -41.27
CA THR A 490 -6.31 -14.25 -41.90
C THR A 490 -7.21 -14.85 -40.84
N HIS A 491 -8.49 -15.01 -41.16
CA HIS A 491 -9.46 -15.64 -40.28
C HIS A 491 -10.48 -16.49 -41.02
N ARG A 492 -11.23 -17.29 -40.27
CA ARG A 492 -12.48 -17.87 -40.73
C ARG A 492 -13.46 -17.87 -39.56
N LEU A 493 -14.61 -17.25 -39.78
CA LEU A 493 -15.69 -17.22 -38.82
C LEU A 493 -16.70 -18.33 -39.12
N ASP A 494 -17.53 -18.63 -38.12
CA ASP A 494 -18.65 -19.55 -38.23
C ASP A 494 -18.33 -20.95 -38.77
N VAL A 495 -17.15 -21.48 -38.43
CA VAL A 495 -16.75 -22.83 -38.84
C VAL A 495 -17.58 -23.86 -38.06
N PRO A 496 -18.42 -24.68 -38.72
CA PRO A 496 -19.24 -25.66 -38.03
C PRO A 496 -18.36 -26.76 -37.41
N ILE A 497 -18.67 -27.14 -36.17
CA ILE A 497 -17.94 -28.15 -35.42
C ILE A 497 -18.90 -29.06 -34.65
N GLN A 498 -18.55 -30.34 -34.56
CA GLN A 498 -19.20 -31.34 -33.73
C GLN A 498 -18.27 -31.82 -32.61
N PRO A 499 -18.80 -32.36 -31.49
CA PRO A 499 -17.99 -32.94 -30.44
C PRO A 499 -17.04 -34.02 -30.98
N GLY A 500 -15.76 -33.90 -30.67
CA GLY A 500 -14.70 -34.82 -31.11
C GLY A 500 -14.24 -34.63 -32.57
N GLN A 501 -14.91 -33.81 -33.37
CA GLN A 501 -14.47 -33.47 -34.73
C GLN A 501 -13.13 -32.74 -34.67
N ARG A 502 -12.21 -33.10 -35.57
CA ARG A 502 -10.88 -32.49 -35.65
C ARG A 502 -10.71 -31.71 -36.95
N LEU A 503 -10.13 -30.52 -36.83
CA LEU A 503 -9.59 -29.72 -37.93
C LEU A 503 -8.10 -29.49 -37.69
N THR A 504 -7.33 -29.33 -38.77
CA THR A 504 -5.89 -29.04 -38.67
C THR A 504 -5.48 -27.85 -39.53
N CYS A 505 -4.50 -27.09 -39.10
CA CYS A 505 -3.85 -26.04 -39.90
C CYS A 505 -2.34 -26.13 -39.70
N ARG A 506 -1.55 -25.71 -40.69
CA ARG A 506 -0.11 -25.58 -40.57
C ARG A 506 0.28 -24.11 -40.57
N LEU A 507 0.88 -23.64 -39.47
CA LEU A 507 1.44 -22.30 -39.38
C LEU A 507 2.88 -22.34 -39.90
N SER A 508 3.19 -21.52 -40.91
CA SER A 508 4.53 -21.43 -41.46
C SER A 508 4.77 -20.05 -42.09
N PRO A 509 5.92 -19.40 -41.85
CA PRO A 509 6.29 -18.14 -42.52
C PRO A 509 6.24 -18.20 -44.05
N ILE A 510 6.46 -19.38 -44.63
CA ILE A 510 6.44 -19.60 -46.09
C ILE A 510 5.06 -20.02 -46.62
N ALA A 511 4.07 -20.22 -45.75
CA ALA A 511 2.70 -20.63 -46.09
C ALA A 511 1.69 -20.03 -45.09
N ALA A 512 1.71 -18.70 -44.95
CA ALA A 512 0.87 -17.99 -43.97
C ALA A 512 -0.62 -17.95 -44.32
N ASP A 513 -1.00 -18.40 -45.51
CA ASP A 513 -2.37 -18.52 -46.00
C ASP A 513 -2.88 -19.98 -46.00
N ALA A 514 -2.21 -20.87 -45.27
CA ALA A 514 -2.64 -22.26 -45.15
C ALA A 514 -4.08 -22.38 -44.63
N ALA A 515 -4.91 -23.09 -45.40
CA ALA A 515 -6.30 -23.35 -45.06
C ALA A 515 -6.45 -24.23 -43.81
N LEU A 516 -7.61 -24.13 -43.15
CA LEU A 516 -8.04 -25.16 -42.20
C LEU A 516 -8.42 -26.43 -42.99
N ILE A 517 -8.00 -27.59 -42.50
CA ILE A 517 -8.30 -28.87 -43.13
C ILE A 517 -9.29 -29.62 -42.24
N GLY A 518 -10.50 -29.81 -42.76
CA GLY A 518 -11.58 -30.54 -42.09
C GLY A 518 -11.49 -32.06 -42.23
N PRO A 519 -12.45 -32.79 -41.64
CA PRO A 519 -12.55 -34.23 -41.79
C PRO A 519 -12.60 -34.64 -43.27
N GLY A 520 -11.84 -35.66 -43.65
CA GLY A 520 -11.75 -36.13 -45.04
C GLY A 520 -10.84 -35.28 -45.94
N GLY A 521 -10.10 -34.31 -45.38
CA GLY A 521 -9.11 -33.52 -46.12
C GLY A 521 -9.69 -32.30 -46.84
N ALA A 522 -10.96 -31.95 -46.58
CA ALA A 522 -11.59 -30.78 -47.17
C ALA A 522 -10.93 -29.48 -46.67
N ALA A 523 -10.45 -28.64 -47.60
CA ALA A 523 -9.87 -27.35 -47.28
C ALA A 523 -10.96 -26.29 -47.05
N ILE A 524 -10.83 -25.54 -45.96
CA ILE A 524 -11.65 -24.40 -45.57
C ILE A 524 -10.76 -23.15 -45.68
N PRO A 525 -10.92 -22.36 -46.75
CA PRO A 525 -10.05 -21.21 -46.99
C PRO A 525 -10.24 -20.14 -45.91
N LEU A 526 -9.14 -19.46 -45.57
CA LEU A 526 -9.17 -18.31 -44.67
C LEU A 526 -9.32 -17.02 -45.49
N GLU A 527 -9.99 -16.05 -44.89
CA GLU A 527 -10.22 -14.73 -45.45
C GLU A 527 -9.16 -13.76 -44.91
N PRO A 528 -8.58 -12.89 -45.77
CA PRO A 528 -7.59 -11.92 -45.34
C PRO A 528 -8.24 -10.82 -44.50
N ILE A 529 -7.57 -10.45 -43.41
CA ILE A 529 -7.94 -9.27 -42.63
C ILE A 529 -6.93 -8.15 -42.95
N PRO A 530 -7.37 -6.92 -43.22
CA PRO A 530 -6.48 -5.79 -43.40
C PRO A 530 -5.54 -5.63 -42.19
N THR A 531 -4.23 -5.51 -42.45
CA THR A 531 -3.20 -5.33 -41.41
C THR A 531 -3.02 -3.87 -41.00
N GLN A 532 -3.64 -2.93 -41.72
CA GLN A 532 -3.70 -1.53 -41.31
C GLN A 532 -4.92 -1.31 -40.42
N ALA A 533 -4.69 -1.12 -39.13
CA ALA A 533 -5.70 -0.56 -38.24
C ALA A 533 -6.14 0.79 -38.78
N GLY A 534 -7.44 1.00 -38.98
CA GLY A 534 -7.97 2.31 -39.35
C GLY A 534 -7.48 3.34 -38.34
N THR A 535 -6.86 4.43 -38.80
CA THR A 535 -6.35 5.52 -37.97
C THR A 535 -7.51 6.28 -37.29
N ALA A 536 -8.14 5.66 -36.31
CA ALA A 536 -9.05 6.36 -35.41
C ALA A 536 -8.19 7.15 -34.41
N ALA A 537 -8.16 8.47 -34.57
CA ALA A 537 -7.53 9.35 -33.59
C ALA A 537 -8.18 9.15 -32.20
N PRO A 538 -7.40 9.16 -31.10
CA PRO A 538 -7.95 9.06 -29.76
C PRO A 538 -8.80 10.30 -29.46
N GLY A 539 -10.11 10.17 -29.66
CA GLY A 539 -11.09 11.17 -29.25
C GLY A 539 -11.36 10.99 -27.77
N ASN A 540 -10.76 11.82 -26.92
CA ASN A 540 -11.10 11.96 -25.51
C ASN A 540 -12.55 12.48 -25.38
N THR A 541 -13.52 11.59 -25.54
CA THR A 541 -14.92 11.89 -25.24
C THR A 541 -15.23 11.20 -23.93
N ALA A 542 -15.31 11.98 -22.85
CA ALA A 542 -15.66 11.48 -21.53
C ALA A 542 -17.03 10.81 -21.58
N VAL A 543 -17.06 9.48 -21.49
CA VAL A 543 -18.30 8.71 -21.41
C VAL A 543 -18.81 8.80 -19.99
N THR A 544 -19.96 9.44 -19.80
CA THR A 544 -20.68 9.42 -18.52
C THR A 544 -21.35 8.04 -18.38
N ALA A 545 -20.66 7.07 -17.80
CA ALA A 545 -21.21 5.75 -17.56
C ALA A 545 -22.33 5.81 -16.50
N THR A 546 -23.54 5.40 -16.88
CA THR A 546 -24.64 5.15 -15.93
C THR A 546 -24.44 3.75 -15.34
N PRO A 547 -24.52 3.55 -14.01
CA PRO A 547 -24.34 2.23 -13.41
C PRO A 547 -25.42 1.25 -13.88
N ALA A 548 -25.01 0.13 -14.49
CA ALA A 548 -25.92 -0.96 -14.79
C ALA A 548 -26.36 -1.64 -13.47
N THR A 549 -27.68 -1.66 -13.23
CA THR A 549 -28.29 -2.41 -12.13
C THR A 549 -28.35 -3.89 -12.52
N PRO A 550 -27.86 -4.83 -11.70
CA PRO A 550 -27.98 -6.25 -12.00
C PRO A 550 -29.45 -6.66 -11.97
N THR A 551 -29.94 -7.18 -13.10
CA THR A 551 -31.30 -7.71 -13.21
C THR A 551 -31.28 -9.14 -12.67
N ALA A 552 -32.07 -9.40 -11.62
CA ALA A 552 -32.26 -10.74 -11.07
C ALA A 552 -33.03 -11.60 -12.07
N GLU A 553 -32.42 -12.69 -12.56
CA GLU A 553 -33.12 -13.70 -13.34
C GLU A 553 -34.02 -14.56 -12.42
N ALA A 554 -35.28 -14.69 -12.84
CA ALA A 554 -36.29 -15.49 -12.20
C ALA A 554 -36.00 -17.00 -12.38
N GLY A 555 -36.00 -17.74 -11.28
CA GLY A 555 -35.75 -19.17 -11.26
C GLY A 555 -36.85 -19.98 -11.93
N THR A 556 -36.45 -20.83 -12.87
CA THR A 556 -37.29 -21.86 -13.50
C THR A 556 -37.20 -23.14 -12.67
N THR A 557 -38.33 -23.59 -12.12
CA THR A 557 -38.46 -24.89 -11.43
C THR A 557 -38.41 -26.04 -12.43
N VAL A 558 -37.45 -26.95 -12.28
CA VAL A 558 -37.37 -28.24 -13.00
C VAL A 558 -37.92 -29.36 -12.11
N GLY A 559 -38.76 -30.21 -12.70
CA GLY A 559 -39.51 -31.28 -12.05
C GLY A 559 -38.67 -32.43 -11.51
N GLY A 560 -39.21 -33.06 -10.45
CA GLY A 560 -38.58 -34.13 -9.70
C GLY A 560 -38.52 -35.47 -10.43
N GLY A 561 -37.32 -36.05 -10.45
CA GLY A 561 -37.05 -37.48 -10.64
C GLY A 561 -36.63 -38.10 -9.31
N ALA A 562 -37.03 -39.37 -9.10
CA ALA A 562 -36.90 -40.10 -7.85
C ALA A 562 -35.44 -40.23 -7.35
N ALA A 563 -35.23 -39.89 -6.07
CA ALA A 563 -33.94 -39.92 -5.40
C ALA A 563 -33.49 -41.37 -5.08
N VAL A 564 -32.31 -41.73 -5.59
CA VAL A 564 -31.51 -42.84 -5.06
C VAL A 564 -30.88 -42.37 -3.74
N ALA A 565 -30.93 -43.19 -2.69
CA ALA A 565 -30.40 -42.84 -1.38
C ALA A 565 -28.92 -42.46 -1.48
N PRO A 566 -28.49 -41.29 -0.96
CA PRO A 566 -27.10 -40.88 -1.04
C PRO A 566 -26.23 -41.78 -0.17
N PRO A 567 -25.02 -42.16 -0.63
CA PRO A 567 -24.04 -42.82 0.22
C PRO A 567 -23.71 -41.94 1.44
N ALA A 568 -23.31 -42.58 2.53
CA ALA A 568 -22.97 -41.89 3.78
C ALA A 568 -21.96 -40.75 3.53
N PRO A 569 -22.13 -39.58 4.18
CA PRO A 569 -21.27 -38.43 3.97
C PRO A 569 -19.84 -38.79 4.38
N ILE A 570 -18.95 -38.88 3.39
CA ILE A 570 -17.51 -38.97 3.62
C ILE A 570 -17.07 -37.58 4.08
N ASP A 571 -16.48 -37.48 5.26
CA ASP A 571 -15.84 -36.26 5.76
C ASP A 571 -14.64 -35.93 4.87
N MET A 572 -14.87 -35.11 3.83
CA MET A 572 -13.88 -34.74 2.81
C MET A 572 -13.48 -33.27 2.92
N THR A 573 -13.23 -32.84 4.15
CA THR A 573 -12.60 -31.54 4.45
C THR A 573 -11.17 -31.46 3.90
N GLY A 574 -10.47 -32.60 3.74
CA GLY A 574 -9.12 -32.66 3.18
C GLY A 574 -9.05 -33.09 1.71
N VAL A 575 -7.93 -32.76 1.06
CA VAL A 575 -7.48 -33.36 -0.21
C VAL A 575 -6.51 -34.50 0.11
N THR A 576 -6.46 -35.54 -0.71
CA THR A 576 -5.43 -36.60 -0.59
C THR A 576 -4.83 -36.92 -1.95
N ILE A 577 -3.57 -37.36 -1.99
CA ILE A 577 -2.95 -38.00 -3.15
C ILE A 577 -2.81 -39.49 -2.82
N THR A 578 -3.52 -40.36 -3.54
CA THR A 578 -3.51 -41.81 -3.34
C THR A 578 -2.48 -42.53 -4.21
N SER A 579 -2.13 -41.94 -5.35
CA SER A 579 -1.04 -42.38 -6.23
C SER A 579 -0.52 -41.18 -7.02
N PRO A 580 0.80 -41.05 -7.25
CA PRO A 580 1.86 -41.88 -6.70
C PRO A 580 2.02 -41.66 -5.17
N ARG A 581 2.73 -42.57 -4.51
CA ARG A 581 3.07 -42.49 -3.07
C ARG A 581 4.45 -41.90 -2.88
N ASP A 582 4.70 -41.40 -1.68
CA ASP A 582 6.02 -40.91 -1.28
C ASP A 582 7.08 -42.02 -1.48
N GLY A 583 8.15 -41.70 -2.21
CA GLY A 583 9.21 -42.64 -2.58
C GLY A 583 9.02 -43.37 -3.90
N ASP A 584 7.86 -43.29 -4.55
CA ASP A 584 7.61 -43.99 -5.82
C ASP A 584 8.53 -43.50 -6.93
N ARG A 585 8.84 -44.39 -7.88
CA ARG A 585 9.60 -44.06 -9.10
C ARG A 585 8.67 -43.88 -10.29
N ILE A 586 8.74 -42.73 -10.95
CA ILE A 586 7.85 -42.33 -12.05
C ILE A 586 8.62 -42.06 -13.35
N ARG A 587 8.01 -42.36 -14.51
CA ARG A 587 8.62 -42.16 -15.84
C ARG A 587 7.81 -41.17 -16.67
N GLY A 588 8.42 -40.05 -17.07
CA GLY A 588 7.89 -39.12 -18.07
C GLY A 588 6.59 -38.43 -17.69
N ARG A 589 5.45 -39.13 -17.75
CA ARG A 589 4.13 -38.63 -17.37
C ARG A 589 3.54 -39.58 -16.33
N VAL A 590 3.05 -39.05 -15.21
CA VAL A 590 2.46 -39.86 -14.14
C VAL A 590 0.99 -39.51 -13.98
N GLU A 591 0.16 -40.54 -13.85
CA GLU A 591 -1.22 -40.37 -13.41
C GLU A 591 -1.24 -40.19 -11.90
N VAL A 592 -1.72 -39.02 -11.48
CA VAL A 592 -1.95 -38.67 -10.09
C VAL A 592 -3.43 -38.89 -9.80
N THR A 593 -3.72 -39.67 -8.77
CA THR A 593 -5.08 -39.92 -8.29
C THR A 593 -5.19 -39.51 -6.84
N GLY A 594 -6.40 -39.17 -6.43
CA GLY A 594 -6.66 -38.79 -5.05
C GLY A 594 -8.13 -38.65 -4.74
N THR A 595 -8.41 -38.15 -3.53
CA THR A 595 -9.76 -37.77 -3.12
C THR A 595 -9.81 -36.30 -2.70
N GLY A 596 -11.00 -35.70 -2.73
CA GLY A 596 -11.25 -34.36 -2.22
C GLY A 596 -12.73 -33.99 -2.29
N ARG A 597 -13.04 -32.70 -2.09
CA ARG A 597 -14.43 -32.24 -2.04
C ARG A 597 -15.15 -32.41 -3.39
N PRO A 598 -16.26 -33.17 -3.48
CA PRO A 598 -16.98 -33.37 -4.74
C PRO A 598 -17.38 -32.05 -5.39
N GLY A 599 -17.18 -31.95 -6.71
CA GLY A 599 -17.49 -30.76 -7.49
C GLY A 599 -16.52 -29.58 -7.33
N ALA A 600 -15.55 -29.64 -6.42
CA ALA A 600 -14.48 -28.64 -6.31
C ALA A 600 -13.48 -28.76 -7.46
N LEU A 601 -12.65 -27.74 -7.67
CA LEU A 601 -11.57 -27.75 -8.65
C LEU A 601 -10.28 -28.25 -7.96
N ILE A 602 -9.83 -29.46 -8.26
CA ILE A 602 -8.49 -29.91 -7.86
C ILE A 602 -7.43 -29.18 -8.68
N VAL A 603 -6.36 -28.72 -8.04
CA VAL A 603 -5.17 -28.13 -8.65
C VAL A 603 -3.97 -29.01 -8.26
N VAL A 604 -3.29 -29.59 -9.24
CA VAL A 604 -2.15 -30.50 -9.02
C VAL A 604 -0.90 -29.98 -9.70
N SER A 605 0.04 -29.38 -8.96
CA SER A 605 1.32 -28.88 -9.49
C SER A 605 2.48 -29.85 -9.26
N THR A 606 3.59 -29.65 -9.97
CA THR A 606 4.78 -30.49 -9.84
C THR A 606 6.04 -29.65 -9.83
N GLU A 607 6.79 -29.73 -8.74
CA GLU A 607 8.12 -29.11 -8.62
C GLU A 607 9.19 -30.14 -8.95
N ALA A 608 10.08 -29.84 -9.90
CA ALA A 608 11.31 -30.61 -10.12
C ALA A 608 12.43 -30.03 -9.26
N ARG A 609 13.05 -30.87 -8.44
CA ARG A 609 14.07 -30.48 -7.46
C ARG A 609 15.35 -31.29 -7.61
N ALA A 610 16.48 -30.64 -7.36
CA ALA A 610 17.76 -31.32 -7.26
C ALA A 610 17.79 -32.20 -6.01
N GLN A 611 18.23 -33.45 -6.14
CA GLN A 611 18.25 -34.39 -5.01
C GLN A 611 19.31 -34.07 -3.95
N GLU A 612 20.38 -33.35 -4.32
CA GLU A 612 21.52 -33.09 -3.45
C GLU A 612 21.29 -31.96 -2.44
N ASP A 613 20.61 -30.89 -2.86
CA ASP A 613 20.47 -29.66 -2.07
C ASP A 613 19.02 -29.13 -2.01
N ASP A 614 18.07 -29.86 -2.60
CA ASP A 614 16.66 -29.47 -2.68
C ASP A 614 16.42 -28.15 -3.45
N GLU A 615 17.33 -27.75 -4.34
CA GLU A 615 17.14 -26.59 -5.20
C GLU A 615 15.91 -26.81 -6.11
N LEU A 616 15.00 -25.84 -6.13
CA LEU A 616 13.87 -25.82 -7.07
C LEU A 616 14.41 -25.51 -8.47
N LEU A 617 14.47 -26.53 -9.33
CA LEU A 617 14.95 -26.40 -10.69
C LEU A 617 13.87 -25.92 -11.65
N ARG A 618 12.62 -26.38 -11.44
CA ARG A 618 11.48 -26.01 -12.27
C ARG A 618 10.17 -26.21 -11.51
N ASP A 619 9.30 -25.23 -11.55
CA ASP A 619 7.90 -25.37 -11.15
C ASP A 619 7.04 -25.61 -12.39
N VAL A 620 6.30 -26.71 -12.43
CA VAL A 620 5.34 -27.03 -13.48
C VAL A 620 3.95 -26.70 -12.94
N PRO A 621 3.30 -25.64 -13.46
CA PRO A 621 2.04 -25.20 -12.91
C PRO A 621 0.97 -26.27 -13.08
N GLY A 622 0.05 -26.30 -12.12
CA GLY A 622 -0.75 -27.49 -11.90
C GLY A 622 -1.87 -27.72 -12.90
N SER A 623 -2.06 -28.99 -13.25
CA SER A 623 -3.24 -29.47 -13.98
C SER A 623 -4.47 -29.29 -13.08
N ARG A 624 -5.59 -28.83 -13.66
CA ARG A 624 -6.81 -28.52 -12.91
C ARG A 624 -7.99 -29.32 -13.41
N HIS A 625 -8.69 -29.99 -12.50
CA HIS A 625 -9.81 -30.86 -12.85
C HIS A 625 -10.95 -30.66 -11.88
N ARG A 626 -12.19 -30.87 -12.32
CA ARG A 626 -13.31 -30.97 -11.39
C ARG A 626 -13.21 -32.32 -10.69
N ILE A 627 -13.32 -32.33 -9.36
CA ILE A 627 -13.44 -33.56 -8.58
C ILE A 627 -14.81 -34.16 -8.87
N GLU A 628 -14.84 -35.45 -9.16
CA GLU A 628 -16.05 -36.20 -9.49
C GLU A 628 -17.05 -36.17 -8.32
N ASP A 629 -18.31 -36.50 -8.59
CA ASP A 629 -19.36 -36.48 -7.57
C ASP A 629 -19.13 -37.51 -6.45
N ASP A 630 -18.33 -38.56 -6.72
CA ASP A 630 -17.88 -39.54 -5.71
C ASP A 630 -16.66 -39.06 -4.89
N GLY A 631 -16.15 -37.86 -5.20
CA GLY A 631 -15.00 -37.24 -4.56
C GLY A 631 -13.65 -37.73 -5.02
N THR A 632 -13.60 -38.62 -6.01
CA THR A 632 -12.35 -39.04 -6.63
C THR A 632 -11.90 -38.06 -7.69
N TRP A 633 -10.60 -38.00 -7.92
CA TRP A 633 -10.04 -37.24 -9.02
C TRP A 633 -8.84 -37.97 -9.61
N ARG A 634 -8.61 -37.74 -10.91
CA ARG A 634 -7.46 -38.24 -11.64
C ARG A 634 -6.93 -37.18 -12.59
N VAL A 635 -5.62 -37.00 -12.57
CA VAL A 635 -4.93 -35.93 -13.29
C VAL A 635 -3.61 -36.47 -13.79
N TRP A 636 -3.28 -36.18 -15.05
CA TRP A 636 -1.94 -36.50 -15.53
C TRP A 636 -1.04 -35.28 -15.36
N VAL A 637 0.10 -35.47 -14.70
CA VAL A 637 1.15 -34.45 -14.60
C VAL A 637 2.39 -34.89 -15.35
N ALA A 638 3.05 -33.94 -16.01
CA ALA A 638 4.34 -34.17 -16.61
C ALA A 638 5.41 -34.19 -15.50
N ALA A 639 6.25 -35.22 -15.51
CA ALA A 639 7.53 -35.21 -14.83
C ALA A 639 8.54 -34.61 -15.81
N PRO A 640 8.84 -33.30 -15.74
CA PRO A 640 9.61 -32.63 -16.77
C PRO A 640 10.97 -33.33 -16.96
N THR A 641 11.29 -33.61 -18.21
CA THR A 641 12.63 -33.98 -18.64
C THR A 641 13.48 -32.71 -18.65
N LEU A 642 14.49 -32.65 -17.80
CA LEU A 642 15.49 -31.59 -17.86
C LEU A 642 16.47 -31.86 -19.00
N PRO A 643 17.09 -30.82 -19.59
CA PRO A 643 18.06 -31.01 -20.65
C PRO A 643 19.30 -31.78 -20.15
N ASP A 644 19.98 -32.47 -21.06
CA ASP A 644 21.06 -33.42 -20.75
C ASP A 644 22.25 -32.81 -19.99
N ASN A 645 22.35 -31.48 -19.94
CA ASN A 645 23.36 -30.77 -19.17
C ASN A 645 23.06 -30.70 -17.66
N ILE A 646 21.87 -31.13 -17.22
CA ILE A 646 21.51 -31.27 -15.80
C ILE A 646 21.68 -32.74 -15.41
N ALA A 647 22.91 -33.09 -15.03
CA ALA A 647 23.31 -34.45 -14.66
C ALA A 647 22.95 -34.85 -13.21
N VAL A 648 22.34 -33.94 -12.44
CA VAL A 648 21.99 -34.21 -11.04
C VAL A 648 20.79 -35.15 -10.93
N PRO A 649 20.79 -36.09 -9.96
CA PRO A 649 19.62 -36.90 -9.67
C PRO A 649 18.43 -36.01 -9.32
N LEU A 650 17.26 -36.32 -9.88
CA LEU A 650 16.04 -35.52 -9.73
C LEU A 650 15.01 -36.25 -8.89
N TYR A 651 14.33 -35.47 -8.05
CA TYR A 651 13.03 -35.87 -7.52
C TYR A 651 11.99 -34.81 -7.87
N TYR A 652 10.72 -35.22 -7.79
CA TYR A 652 9.58 -34.35 -8.04
C TYR A 652 8.74 -34.26 -6.76
N THR A 653 8.27 -33.07 -6.42
CA THR A 653 7.24 -32.87 -5.40
C THR A 653 5.93 -32.59 -6.12
N ILE A 654 5.01 -33.56 -6.07
CA ILE A 654 3.66 -33.40 -6.61
C ILE A 654 2.79 -32.84 -5.49
N LYS A 655 2.17 -31.69 -5.73
CA LYS A 655 1.34 -30.96 -4.77
C LYS A 655 -0.11 -30.96 -5.25
N ALA A 656 -1.06 -31.10 -4.35
CA ALA A 656 -2.48 -31.08 -4.67
C ALA A 656 -3.27 -30.29 -3.63
N LYS A 657 -4.24 -29.51 -4.09
CA LYS A 657 -5.25 -28.83 -3.27
C LYS A 657 -6.53 -28.65 -4.05
N TRP A 658 -7.69 -28.62 -3.39
CA TRP A 658 -8.94 -28.29 -4.05
C TRP A 658 -9.35 -26.85 -3.73
N ILE A 659 -10.05 -26.23 -4.68
CA ILE A 659 -10.53 -24.85 -4.58
C ILE A 659 -12.01 -24.82 -4.95
N THR A 660 -12.81 -24.10 -4.16
CA THR A 660 -14.18 -23.70 -4.50
C THR A 660 -14.25 -22.17 -4.59
N GLN A 661 -15.45 -21.62 -4.86
CA GLN A 661 -15.64 -20.17 -4.83
C GLN A 661 -15.43 -19.55 -3.44
N GLN A 662 -15.54 -20.34 -2.36
CA GLN A 662 -15.62 -19.84 -0.99
C GLN A 662 -14.47 -20.29 -0.10
N GLU A 663 -13.83 -21.41 -0.45
CA GLU A 663 -12.82 -22.07 0.39
C GLU A 663 -11.80 -22.81 -0.47
N GLU A 664 -10.64 -23.05 0.14
CA GLU A 664 -9.50 -23.77 -0.41
C GLU A 664 -9.02 -24.77 0.65
N SER A 665 -8.65 -25.98 0.23
CA SER A 665 -8.09 -26.98 1.14
C SER A 665 -6.64 -26.65 1.50
N ASP A 666 -6.16 -27.23 2.60
CA ASP A 666 -4.72 -27.37 2.82
C ASP A 666 -4.08 -28.12 1.64
N GLU A 667 -2.84 -27.76 1.32
CA GLU A 667 -2.05 -28.42 0.27
C GLU A 667 -1.46 -29.72 0.81
N VAL A 668 -1.60 -30.82 0.06
CA VAL A 668 -0.89 -32.07 0.32
C VAL A 668 0.16 -32.30 -0.74
N GLN A 669 1.23 -33.02 -0.39
CA GLN A 669 2.31 -33.29 -1.31
C GLN A 669 2.86 -34.71 -1.18
N VAL A 670 3.38 -35.24 -2.29
CA VAL A 670 4.15 -36.49 -2.33
C VAL A 670 5.46 -36.28 -3.07
N LYS A 671 6.55 -36.82 -2.50
CA LYS A 671 7.88 -36.80 -3.10
C LYS A 671 8.10 -38.08 -3.89
N VAL A 672 8.40 -37.96 -5.18
CA VAL A 672 8.62 -39.09 -6.08
C VAL A 672 9.93 -38.95 -6.82
N PHE A 673 10.52 -40.08 -7.20
CA PHE A 673 11.82 -40.13 -7.86
C PHE A 673 11.68 -40.43 -9.33
N ARG A 674 12.62 -39.96 -10.14
CA ARG A 674 12.68 -40.37 -11.54
C ARG A 674 13.03 -41.86 -11.62
N ALA A 675 12.24 -42.64 -12.36
CA ALA A 675 12.66 -43.98 -12.76
C ALA A 675 13.71 -43.86 -13.87
N GLU A 676 14.82 -44.57 -13.72
CA GLU A 676 15.85 -44.71 -14.76
C GLU A 676 15.30 -45.35 -16.04
#